data_AF-A0A8C4NEY2-F1
#
_entry.id   AF-A0A8C4NEY2-F1
#
_cell.length_a   1.000
_cell.length_b   1.000
_cell.length_c   1.000
_cell.angle_alpha   90.00
_cell.angle_beta   90.00
_cell.angle_gamma   90.00
#
_symmetry.space_group_name_H-M   'P 1'
#
loop_
_entity.id
_entity.type
_entity.pdbx_description
1 polymer ?
#
loop_
_entity_poly.entity_id
_entity_poly.type
_entity_poly.pdbx_seq_one_letter_code
_entity_poly.pdbx_strand_id
1 'polypeptide(L)'
;MRLLSDTREGSSPRLRLILLCLTEVIQALHTSSPDRRQVEVSTVLDGYLKVLNATGVGDALQDLQVQMLKTIPEMLACTDRPTLQASFLNSNCFEHLLRLLQNSKGETGGGDTLVVLTIRVLSEVMLRSPAAKEVFKERIGYPQLLEVLQSLGQPSKDLLDEILNMAVEGDHTSSERRGIANVQLLLLLLRWLPGLASRELQASLAASLLRLCTCDKRSRIVCVTAGMLSCTLDTLENPEILQHPVCAQSLIKFLEAIGSHSVREEELFRVFRLIRVDNLPSDTQTSSHVTAATMETSPNMDSNVASKFGSPAIISRPPTSHSCIESLDEESTTRPHVGPGHSLAHPFAPMLTRALLSMARRDGKESALQYFDLTHEMSGITVPAIERWPGNGFSFHTWLCLEPDQPRGVGLLRRRQLYSFFTSSGMGFEAFFTATGVLAVAVCTKKEHVTVTLPDSIFQDGNWHCVAVVHTASRRTLFFQNVVNIYVDGQLKQTAQLKFPPLNEPFTSCCIGSAGNRTITPSPSQIPEISVPSVPTGQLAGLSISPSRPSVLPGLTPGRPATSADVRTIPAGTQDGEWGSPSSLRGQLGTVFVFHDTLQLVHLKALHRAGPNNHFPFRAPEVELLDLPSKMLLHYTPKACHNLMCLDLAPSQLFDGRLTGKTVVNWDVKDVINCIGGVQVLLPLLEQLRSIGPESSLKQDYATEGSPIRSFELRLEKNHVACFILMIKNFIKGHLINQDTLAQGQGLAMIGALLQQVNIFHVPTCTCLKFLLSPFLHFKFFINL
;
A
#
# COMPACT_ATOMS: atom_id res chain seq x y z
N MET A 1 -2.89 6.59 49.27
CA MET A 1 -3.87 6.00 50.20
C MET A 1 -3.96 6.73 51.54
N ARG A 2 -2.93 6.77 52.39
CA ARG A 2 -3.00 7.47 53.71
C ARG A 2 -3.27 8.99 53.67
N LEU A 3 -3.04 9.65 52.55
CA LEU A 3 -3.34 11.09 52.37
C LEU A 3 -4.77 11.35 51.85
N LEU A 4 -5.44 10.33 51.28
CA LEU A 4 -6.82 10.45 50.82
C LEU A 4 -7.82 10.39 51.99
N SER A 5 -7.42 9.81 53.13
CA SER A 5 -8.25 9.75 54.34
C SER A 5 -8.41 11.11 55.05
N ASP A 6 -7.56 12.09 54.72
CA ASP A 6 -7.56 13.42 55.35
C ASP A 6 -8.22 14.52 54.49
N THR A 7 -8.51 14.26 53.21
CA THR A 7 -9.00 15.28 52.28
C THR A 7 -10.44 15.04 51.91
N ARG A 8 -11.37 15.77 52.54
CA ARG A 8 -12.80 15.82 52.19
C ARG A 8 -13.10 16.69 50.96
N GLU A 9 -12.11 17.33 50.35
CA GLU A 9 -12.29 18.16 49.17
C GLU A 9 -11.45 17.61 48.01
N GLY A 10 -12.12 17.20 46.94
CA GLY A 10 -11.50 16.85 45.66
C GLY A 10 -10.68 18.03 45.15
N SER A 11 -9.49 17.73 44.60
CA SER A 11 -8.50 18.71 44.09
C SER A 11 -7.55 19.37 45.11
N SER A 12 -6.95 18.60 46.03
CA SER A 12 -5.90 19.20 46.87
C SER A 12 -4.61 19.53 46.05
N PRO A 13 -4.08 20.77 46.09
CA PRO A 13 -2.82 21.14 45.42
C PRO A 13 -1.64 20.29 45.88
N ARG A 14 -1.74 19.70 47.08
CA ARG A 14 -0.78 18.75 47.65
C ARG A 14 -0.67 17.46 46.83
N LEU A 15 -1.78 16.91 46.35
CA LEU A 15 -1.75 15.71 45.50
C LEU A 15 -1.04 15.99 44.18
N ARG A 16 -1.37 17.12 43.54
CA ARG A 16 -0.71 17.55 42.30
C ARG A 16 0.80 17.73 42.50
N LEU A 17 1.22 18.32 43.61
CA LEU A 17 2.64 18.47 43.94
C LEU A 17 3.35 17.11 44.09
N ILE A 18 2.72 16.14 44.75
CA ILE A 18 3.28 14.79 44.92
C ILE A 18 3.45 14.11 43.57
N LEU A 19 2.44 14.18 42.69
CA LEU A 19 2.52 13.58 41.36
C LEU A 19 3.59 14.24 40.49
N LEU A 20 3.73 15.57 40.56
CA LEU A 20 4.83 16.29 39.90
C LEU A 20 6.20 15.87 40.44
N CYS A 21 6.35 15.76 41.76
CA CYS A 21 7.59 15.25 42.36
C CYS A 21 7.90 13.82 41.91
N LEU A 22 6.89 12.95 41.78
CA LEU A 22 7.09 11.59 41.26
C LEU A 22 7.52 11.59 39.79
N THR A 23 6.95 12.47 38.97
CA THR A 23 7.37 12.66 37.57
C THR A 23 8.85 13.04 37.49
N GLU A 24 9.27 14.05 38.27
CA GLU A 24 10.68 14.47 38.34
C GLU A 24 11.60 13.36 38.86
N VAL A 25 11.18 12.60 39.87
CA VAL A 25 11.96 11.45 40.39
C VAL A 25 12.15 10.39 39.32
N ILE A 26 11.10 10.04 38.56
CA ILE A 26 11.20 9.04 37.49
C ILE A 26 12.14 9.52 36.38
N GLN A 27 12.05 10.79 35.97
CA GLN A 27 12.92 11.37 34.94
C GLN A 27 14.37 11.51 35.40
N ALA A 28 14.60 11.91 36.65
CA ALA A 28 15.92 12.00 37.26
C ALA A 28 16.57 10.62 37.43
N LEU A 29 15.79 9.63 37.87
CA LEU A 29 16.24 8.24 37.88
C LEU A 29 16.59 7.83 36.45
N HIS A 30 15.69 7.95 35.48
CA HIS A 30 15.91 7.54 34.08
C HIS A 30 17.15 8.13 33.41
N THR A 31 17.54 9.35 33.78
CA THR A 31 18.73 10.03 33.21
C THR A 31 20.04 9.70 33.95
N SER A 32 19.99 9.21 35.19
CA SER A 32 21.18 8.84 35.97
C SER A 32 21.82 7.52 35.51
N SER A 33 23.09 7.24 35.76
CA SER A 33 23.68 5.94 35.37
C SER A 33 23.16 4.80 36.26
N PRO A 34 22.98 3.56 35.75
CA PRO A 34 22.49 2.42 36.56
C PRO A 34 23.30 2.20 37.83
N ASP A 35 24.63 2.35 37.77
CA ASP A 35 25.54 2.17 38.91
C ASP A 35 25.37 3.22 40.03
N ARG A 36 24.66 4.32 39.76
CA ARG A 36 24.41 5.41 40.72
C ARG A 36 22.99 5.38 41.29
N ARG A 37 22.12 4.47 40.80
CA ARG A 37 20.73 4.36 41.25
C ARG A 37 20.65 3.34 42.39
N GLN A 38 20.07 3.74 43.52
CA GLN A 38 19.73 2.81 44.61
C GLN A 38 18.37 2.13 44.38
N VAL A 39 17.54 2.68 43.48
CA VAL A 39 16.20 2.20 43.18
C VAL A 39 16.01 2.17 41.66
N GLU A 40 15.54 1.03 41.16
CA GLU A 40 15.22 0.87 39.74
C GLU A 40 13.94 1.61 39.35
N VAL A 41 13.92 2.15 38.13
CA VAL A 41 12.75 2.85 37.57
C VAL A 41 11.54 1.91 37.52
N SER A 42 11.75 0.65 37.17
CA SER A 42 10.70 -0.39 37.11
C SER A 42 10.00 -0.61 38.44
N THR A 43 10.72 -0.54 39.56
CA THR A 43 10.17 -0.70 40.92
C THR A 43 9.23 0.46 41.28
N VAL A 44 9.62 1.69 40.94
CA VAL A 44 8.79 2.88 41.17
C VAL A 44 7.54 2.84 40.29
N LEU A 45 7.69 2.48 39.01
CA LEU A 45 6.58 2.34 38.07
C LEU A 45 5.60 1.23 38.49
N ASP A 46 6.09 0.07 38.94
CA ASP A 46 5.25 -1.02 39.44
C ASP A 46 4.44 -0.58 40.68
N GLY A 47 5.07 0.13 41.63
CA GLY A 47 4.37 0.74 42.75
C GLY A 47 3.31 1.75 42.33
N TYR A 48 3.62 2.59 41.34
CA TYR A 48 2.71 3.58 40.77
C TYR A 48 1.47 2.93 40.12
N LEU A 49 1.68 1.92 39.27
CA LEU A 49 0.62 1.20 38.55
C LEU A 49 -0.24 0.33 39.47
N LYS A 50 0.33 -0.18 40.57
CA LYS A 50 -0.41 -0.86 41.65
C LYS A 50 -1.35 0.09 42.39
N VAL A 51 -0.89 1.30 42.72
CA VAL A 51 -1.75 2.32 43.35
C VAL A 51 -2.86 2.78 42.39
N LEU A 52 -2.55 2.90 41.10
CA LEU A 52 -3.54 3.23 40.07
C LEU A 52 -4.70 2.20 40.03
N ASN A 53 -4.38 0.91 40.21
CA ASN A 53 -5.34 -0.18 40.25
C ASN A 53 -5.89 -0.49 41.66
N ALA A 54 -5.67 0.40 42.63
CA ALA A 54 -6.22 0.21 43.97
C ALA A 54 -7.76 0.11 43.89
N THR A 55 -8.32 -0.88 44.57
CA THR A 55 -9.77 -1.07 44.65
C THR A 55 -10.33 -0.31 45.85
N GLY A 56 -11.44 0.39 45.66
CA GLY A 56 -12.13 1.17 46.68
C GLY A 56 -13.35 1.85 46.09
N VAL A 57 -14.30 2.24 46.94
CA VAL A 57 -15.53 2.92 46.51
C VAL A 57 -15.44 4.38 46.98
N GLY A 58 -15.51 5.33 46.04
CA GLY A 58 -15.65 6.75 46.36
C GLY A 58 -14.94 7.69 45.37
N ASP A 59 -15.56 8.85 45.13
CA ASP A 59 -15.13 9.88 44.18
C ASP A 59 -13.67 10.33 44.38
N ALA A 60 -13.17 10.33 45.62
CA ALA A 60 -11.79 10.70 45.92
C ALA A 60 -10.73 9.75 45.34
N LEU A 61 -11.06 8.45 45.20
CA LEU A 61 -10.18 7.48 44.56
C LEU A 61 -10.18 7.66 43.05
N GLN A 62 -11.36 7.92 42.46
CA GLN A 62 -11.50 8.20 41.03
C GLN A 62 -10.75 9.49 40.65
N ASP A 63 -10.86 10.54 41.46
CA ASP A 63 -10.09 11.78 41.31
C ASP A 63 -8.58 11.51 41.34
N LEU A 64 -8.11 10.68 42.29
CA LEU A 64 -6.70 10.28 42.34
C LEU A 64 -6.29 9.55 41.05
N GLN A 65 -7.06 8.57 40.60
CA GLN A 65 -6.77 7.81 39.38
C GLN A 65 -6.73 8.71 38.15
N VAL A 66 -7.68 9.64 38.02
CA VAL A 66 -7.73 10.65 36.94
C VAL A 66 -6.47 11.52 36.95
N GLN A 67 -6.05 12.02 38.12
CA GLN A 67 -4.82 12.82 38.22
C GLN A 67 -3.58 11.98 37.93
N MET A 68 -3.53 10.72 38.38
CA MET A 68 -2.42 9.80 38.10
C MET A 68 -2.31 9.45 36.61
N LEU A 69 -3.43 9.29 35.89
CA LEU A 69 -3.39 9.05 34.44
C LEU A 69 -2.89 10.28 33.69
N LYS A 70 -3.27 11.49 34.13
CA LYS A 70 -2.84 12.75 33.51
C LYS A 70 -1.33 13.01 33.62
N THR A 71 -0.65 12.44 34.61
CA THR A 71 0.80 12.63 34.77
C THR A 71 1.66 11.62 34.00
N ILE A 72 1.13 10.46 33.57
CA ILE A 72 1.91 9.49 32.78
C ILE A 72 2.45 10.09 31.46
N PRO A 73 1.65 10.85 30.68
CA PRO A 73 2.16 11.57 29.51
C PRO A 73 3.32 12.52 29.84
N GLU A 74 3.24 13.22 30.97
CA GLU A 74 4.30 14.12 31.46
C GLU A 74 5.57 13.32 31.83
N MET A 75 5.43 12.14 32.45
CA MET A 75 6.56 11.23 32.73
C MET A 75 7.28 10.81 31.45
N LEU A 76 6.52 10.51 30.39
CA LEU A 76 7.06 10.09 29.09
C LEU A 76 7.61 11.27 28.25
N ALA A 77 7.45 12.52 28.69
CA ALA A 77 8.01 13.71 28.04
C ALA A 77 9.50 13.91 28.41
N CYS A 78 10.34 12.93 28.05
CA CYS A 78 11.79 12.95 28.31
C CYS A 78 12.61 12.82 27.01
N THR A 79 13.92 13.10 27.09
CA THR A 79 14.84 13.05 25.95
C THR A 79 14.99 11.63 25.38
N ASP A 80 15.11 10.62 26.25
CA ASP A 80 15.17 9.20 25.87
C ASP A 80 13.84 8.47 26.14
N ARG A 81 12.80 8.94 25.46
CA ARG A 81 11.45 8.36 25.53
C ARG A 81 11.39 6.86 25.21
N PRO A 82 12.07 6.33 24.16
CA PRO A 82 11.96 4.91 23.82
C PRO A 82 12.40 3.97 24.95
N THR A 83 13.47 4.31 25.67
CA THR A 83 13.96 3.49 26.80
C THR A 83 13.02 3.56 28.00
N LEU A 84 12.44 4.74 28.28
CA LEU A 84 11.43 4.86 29.34
C LEU A 84 10.14 4.12 28.97
N GLN A 85 9.68 4.20 27.71
CA GLN A 85 8.57 3.40 27.19
C GLN A 85 8.84 1.90 27.40
N ALA A 86 10.04 1.42 27.08
CA ALA A 86 10.43 0.02 27.35
C ALA A 86 10.34 -0.34 28.84
N SER A 87 10.69 0.59 29.74
CA SER A 87 10.55 0.40 31.18
C SER A 87 9.08 0.26 31.60
N PHE A 88 8.16 1.06 31.05
CA PHE A 88 6.72 0.89 31.26
C PHE A 88 6.20 -0.46 30.75
N LEU A 89 6.67 -0.92 29.57
CA LEU A 89 6.29 -2.23 29.03
C LEU A 89 6.77 -3.38 29.91
N ASN A 90 7.97 -3.28 30.48
CA ASN A 90 8.53 -4.27 31.41
C ASN A 90 7.78 -4.31 32.75
N SER A 91 7.18 -3.19 33.17
CA SER A 91 6.32 -3.11 34.36
C SER A 91 4.86 -3.52 34.11
N ASN A 92 4.56 -4.24 33.01
CA ASN A 92 3.22 -4.73 32.66
C ASN A 92 2.16 -3.62 32.61
N CYS A 93 2.55 -2.45 32.10
CA CYS A 93 1.67 -1.28 32.04
C CYS A 93 0.37 -1.55 31.30
N PHE A 94 0.39 -2.32 30.21
CA PHE A 94 -0.82 -2.63 29.44
C PHE A 94 -1.83 -3.46 30.22
N GLU A 95 -1.37 -4.46 30.96
CA GLU A 95 -2.18 -5.32 31.81
C GLU A 95 -2.80 -4.51 32.97
N HIS A 96 -2.04 -3.56 33.52
CA HIS A 96 -2.53 -2.63 34.53
C HIS A 96 -3.58 -1.66 33.99
N LEU A 97 -3.41 -1.13 32.78
CA LEU A 97 -4.39 -0.23 32.15
C LEU A 97 -5.65 -0.98 31.73
N LEU A 98 -5.53 -2.21 31.22
CA LEU A 98 -6.68 -3.04 30.87
C LEU A 98 -7.49 -3.44 32.11
N ARG A 99 -6.82 -3.77 33.22
CA ARG A 99 -7.48 -4.04 34.50
C ARG A 99 -8.23 -2.82 35.03
N LEU A 100 -7.65 -1.62 34.87
CA LEU A 100 -8.32 -0.37 35.23
C LEU A 100 -9.60 -0.17 34.41
N LEU A 101 -9.55 -0.42 33.09
CA LEU A 101 -10.74 -0.40 32.23
C LEU A 101 -11.80 -1.43 32.69
N GLN A 102 -11.41 -2.65 33.04
CA GLN A 102 -12.37 -3.66 33.51
C GLN A 102 -13.06 -3.25 34.83
N ASN A 103 -12.33 -2.56 35.70
CA ASN A 103 -12.84 -2.11 37.00
C ASN A 103 -13.80 -0.92 36.91
N SER A 104 -13.79 -0.15 35.81
CA SER A 104 -14.68 1.00 35.63
C SER A 104 -16.14 0.63 35.30
N LYS A 105 -16.47 -0.66 35.25
CA LYS A 105 -17.77 -1.23 34.81
C LYS A 105 -18.99 -0.95 35.72
N GLY A 106 -18.91 -0.03 36.70
CA GLY A 106 -19.99 0.14 37.69
C GLY A 106 -20.25 1.56 38.20
N GLU A 107 -19.53 2.58 37.75
CA GLU A 107 -19.62 3.93 38.32
C GLU A 107 -20.50 4.85 37.45
N THR A 108 -21.73 5.08 37.90
CA THR A 108 -22.69 5.99 37.27
C THR A 108 -22.24 7.44 37.39
N GLY A 109 -21.50 7.94 36.39
CA GLY A 109 -21.27 9.38 36.16
C GLY A 109 -19.84 9.80 35.87
N GLY A 110 -18.83 9.15 36.48
CA GLY A 110 -17.40 9.49 36.33
C GLY A 110 -16.58 8.51 35.47
N GLY A 111 -17.11 7.32 35.20
CA GLY A 111 -16.38 6.23 34.53
C GLY A 111 -15.90 6.57 33.12
N ASP A 112 -16.65 7.38 32.36
CA ASP A 112 -16.30 7.73 30.98
C ASP A 112 -15.01 8.55 30.88
N THR A 113 -14.80 9.52 31.80
CA THR A 113 -13.56 10.31 31.84
C THR A 113 -12.34 9.43 32.15
N LEU A 114 -12.49 8.47 33.06
CA LEU A 114 -11.43 7.53 33.41
C LEU A 114 -11.08 6.62 32.21
N VAL A 115 -12.09 6.12 31.49
CA VAL A 115 -11.90 5.27 30.30
C VAL A 115 -11.18 6.03 29.19
N VAL A 116 -11.62 7.25 28.86
CA VAL A 116 -10.96 8.09 27.84
C VAL A 116 -9.50 8.38 28.21
N LEU A 117 -9.23 8.74 29.47
CA LEU A 117 -7.86 8.99 29.93
C LEU A 117 -7.00 7.73 29.89
N THR A 118 -7.57 6.56 30.17
CA THR A 118 -6.84 5.30 30.10
C THR A 118 -6.44 4.97 28.66
N ILE A 119 -7.33 5.18 27.69
CA ILE A 119 -7.03 5.05 26.26
C ILE A 119 -5.98 6.09 25.81
N ARG A 120 -6.07 7.33 26.31
CA ARG A 120 -5.05 8.35 26.04
C ARG A 120 -3.67 7.93 26.57
N VAL A 121 -3.59 7.34 27.75
CA VAL A 121 -2.33 6.80 28.28
C VAL A 121 -1.82 5.64 27.43
N LEU A 122 -2.69 4.72 26.99
CA LEU A 122 -2.32 3.67 26.04
C LEU A 122 -1.75 4.26 24.74
N SER A 123 -2.37 5.32 24.22
CA SER A 123 -1.90 6.06 23.05
C SER A 123 -0.50 6.63 23.26
N GLU A 124 -0.26 7.29 24.40
CA GLU A 124 1.05 7.84 24.74
C GLU A 124 2.13 6.78 24.91
N VAL A 125 1.83 5.66 25.58
CA VAL A 125 2.79 4.55 25.73
C VAL A 125 3.16 3.97 24.35
N MET A 126 2.22 3.89 23.41
CA MET A 126 2.47 3.37 22.05
C MET A 126 2.98 4.42 21.05
N LEU A 127 2.94 5.71 21.39
CA LEU A 127 3.24 6.82 20.50
C LEU A 127 4.62 6.65 19.87
N ARG A 128 4.67 6.59 18.53
CA ARG A 128 5.88 6.44 17.70
C ARG A 128 6.73 5.22 18.04
N SER A 129 6.15 4.20 18.68
CA SER A 129 6.84 2.98 19.09
C SER A 129 6.23 1.75 18.42
N PRO A 130 6.78 1.29 17.26
CA PRO A 130 6.35 0.05 16.62
C PRO A 130 6.50 -1.16 17.54
N ALA A 131 7.57 -1.20 18.35
CA ALA A 131 7.81 -2.27 19.31
C ALA A 131 6.70 -2.34 20.38
N ALA A 132 6.26 -1.19 20.93
CA ALA A 132 5.17 -1.16 21.90
C ALA A 132 3.85 -1.69 21.31
N LYS A 133 3.56 -1.37 20.04
CA LYS A 133 2.36 -1.86 19.34
C LYS A 133 2.39 -3.37 19.12
N GLU A 134 3.53 -3.93 18.73
CA GLU A 134 3.68 -5.39 18.61
C GLU A 134 3.58 -6.08 19.97
N VAL A 135 4.22 -5.54 21.02
CA VAL A 135 4.08 -6.06 22.39
C VAL A 135 2.62 -6.03 22.86
N PHE A 136 1.89 -4.94 22.61
CA PHE A 136 0.48 -4.86 22.93
C PHE A 136 -0.34 -5.92 22.19
N LYS A 137 -0.08 -6.09 20.89
CA LYS A 137 -0.74 -7.08 20.04
C LYS A 137 -0.48 -8.52 20.51
N GLU A 138 0.75 -8.83 20.96
CA GLU A 138 1.14 -10.15 21.44
C GLU A 138 0.63 -10.46 22.85
N ARG A 139 0.68 -9.48 23.77
CA ARG A 139 0.32 -9.71 25.18
C ARG A 139 -1.17 -9.55 25.49
N ILE A 140 -1.81 -8.57 24.88
CA ILE A 140 -3.23 -8.24 25.11
C ILE A 140 -4.05 -8.59 23.86
N GLY A 141 -3.65 -8.03 22.71
CA GLY A 141 -4.39 -8.14 21.46
C GLY A 141 -5.56 -7.16 21.37
N TYR A 142 -5.76 -6.61 20.17
CA TYR A 142 -6.88 -5.71 19.88
C TYR A 142 -8.26 -6.34 20.06
N PRO A 143 -8.50 -7.65 19.80
CA PRO A 143 -9.78 -8.28 20.11
C PRO A 143 -10.14 -8.23 21.60
N GLN A 144 -9.18 -8.51 22.49
CA GLN A 144 -9.43 -8.44 23.93
C GLN A 144 -9.73 -7.01 24.39
N LEU A 145 -9.05 -6.00 23.82
CA LEU A 145 -9.37 -4.59 24.08
C LEU A 145 -10.81 -4.28 23.66
N LEU A 146 -11.25 -4.76 22.50
CA LEU A 146 -12.62 -4.56 22.02
C LEU A 146 -13.65 -5.18 22.97
N GLU A 147 -13.43 -6.41 23.44
CA GLU A 147 -14.32 -7.09 24.38
C GLU A 147 -14.45 -6.31 25.70
N VAL A 148 -13.33 -5.81 26.23
CA VAL A 148 -13.33 -4.99 27.45
C VAL A 148 -14.11 -3.70 27.21
N LEU A 149 -13.85 -2.99 26.11
CA LEU A 149 -14.55 -1.75 25.77
C LEU A 149 -16.06 -1.97 25.56
N GLN A 150 -16.46 -3.04 24.89
CA GLN A 150 -17.86 -3.41 24.71
C GLN A 150 -18.54 -3.75 26.04
N SER A 151 -17.80 -4.35 26.98
CA SER A 151 -18.33 -4.70 28.30
C SER A 151 -18.65 -3.48 29.18
N LEU A 152 -18.16 -2.29 28.82
CA LEU A 152 -18.42 -1.02 29.50
C LEU A 152 -19.75 -0.37 29.08
N GLY A 153 -20.39 -0.86 28.02
CA GLY A 153 -21.64 -0.32 27.51
C GLY A 153 -21.45 0.58 26.28
N GLN A 154 -22.33 1.57 26.12
CA GLN A 154 -22.29 2.47 24.97
C GLN A 154 -21.12 3.45 25.08
N PRO A 155 -20.26 3.54 24.04
CA PRO A 155 -19.13 4.46 24.07
C PRO A 155 -19.60 5.91 23.92
N SER A 156 -18.90 6.82 24.60
CA SER A 156 -19.01 8.25 24.32
C SER A 156 -18.33 8.62 23.01
N LYS A 157 -18.68 9.78 22.46
CA LYS A 157 -18.01 10.33 21.28
C LYS A 157 -16.52 10.57 21.56
N ASP A 158 -16.20 11.10 22.74
CA ASP A 158 -14.82 11.41 23.15
C ASP A 158 -13.94 10.15 23.19
N LEU A 159 -14.51 9.01 23.61
CA LEU A 159 -13.82 7.72 23.56
C LEU A 159 -13.49 7.28 22.13
N LEU A 160 -14.45 7.37 21.21
CA LEU A 160 -14.24 7.03 19.81
C LEU A 160 -13.20 7.96 19.16
N ASP A 161 -13.26 9.26 19.46
CA ASP A 161 -12.34 10.26 18.96
C ASP A 161 -10.90 10.02 19.49
N GLU A 162 -10.74 9.59 20.75
CA GLU A 162 -9.43 9.24 21.31
C GLU A 162 -8.86 7.95 20.67
N ILE A 163 -9.69 6.94 20.38
CA ILE A 163 -9.24 5.74 19.66
C ILE A 163 -8.82 6.10 18.22
N LEU A 164 -9.55 6.99 17.55
CA LEU A 164 -9.17 7.51 16.22
C LEU A 164 -7.86 8.29 16.30
N ASN A 165 -7.66 9.12 17.32
CA ASN A 165 -6.41 9.84 17.55
C ASN A 165 -5.22 8.88 17.77
N MET A 166 -5.45 7.80 18.51
CA MET A 166 -4.45 6.75 18.71
C MET A 166 -4.12 5.99 17.41
N ALA A 167 -5.09 5.83 16.51
CA ALA A 167 -4.87 5.19 15.21
C ALA A 167 -3.99 6.01 14.26
N VAL A 168 -4.02 7.35 14.35
CA VAL A 168 -3.23 8.27 13.51
C VAL A 168 -2.04 8.92 14.23
N GLU A 169 -1.86 8.66 15.52
CA GLU A 169 -0.86 9.30 16.38
C GLU A 169 -0.93 10.85 16.34
N GLY A 170 -2.12 11.38 16.60
CA GLY A 170 -2.38 12.82 16.66
C GLY A 170 -3.86 13.13 16.53
N ASP A 171 -4.18 14.42 16.36
CA ASP A 171 -5.56 14.85 16.16
C ASP A 171 -6.08 14.45 14.77
N HIS A 172 -7.07 13.55 14.76
CA HIS A 172 -7.70 13.01 13.56
C HIS A 172 -8.68 13.99 12.87
N THR A 173 -9.00 15.11 13.53
CA THR A 173 -9.84 16.20 12.97
C THR A 173 -9.01 17.31 12.34
N SER A 174 -7.71 17.35 12.65
CA SER A 174 -6.80 18.36 12.10
C SER A 174 -6.75 18.33 10.57
N SER A 175 -6.56 19.50 9.97
CA SER A 175 -6.40 19.65 8.50
C SER A 175 -5.05 19.11 8.00
N GLU A 176 -4.11 18.87 8.91
CA GLU A 176 -2.83 18.23 8.60
C GLU A 176 -3.06 16.77 8.24
N ARG A 177 -2.71 16.39 7.01
CA ARG A 177 -2.84 15.00 6.55
C ARG A 177 -1.88 14.11 7.32
N ARG A 178 -2.40 13.37 8.30
CA ARG A 178 -1.66 12.33 9.02
C ARG A 178 -1.99 10.96 8.42
N GLY A 179 -0.95 10.16 8.19
CA GLY A 179 -1.10 8.79 7.72
C GLY A 179 -1.52 7.86 8.87
N ILE A 180 -2.06 6.69 8.53
CA ILE A 180 -2.45 5.67 9.50
C ILE A 180 -1.19 5.09 10.17
N ALA A 181 -1.10 5.22 11.49
CA ALA A 181 -0.01 4.69 12.31
C ALA A 181 -0.36 3.35 12.97
N ASN A 182 -1.65 3.07 13.18
CA ASN A 182 -2.13 1.80 13.72
C ASN A 182 -3.50 1.41 13.13
N VAL A 183 -3.45 0.63 12.05
CA VAL A 183 -4.65 0.17 11.33
C VAL A 183 -5.51 -0.82 12.12
N GLN A 184 -4.95 -1.52 13.12
CA GLN A 184 -5.69 -2.50 13.92
C GLN A 184 -6.78 -1.84 14.76
N LEU A 185 -6.57 -0.60 15.21
CA LEU A 185 -7.59 0.18 15.91
C LEU A 185 -8.75 0.60 14.98
N LEU A 186 -8.46 0.86 13.69
CA LEU A 186 -9.50 1.16 12.71
C LEU A 186 -10.34 -0.10 12.39
N LEU A 187 -9.71 -1.28 12.33
CA LEU A 187 -10.42 -2.57 12.23
C LEU A 187 -11.29 -2.82 13.47
N LEU A 188 -10.78 -2.51 14.66
CA LEU A 188 -11.53 -2.61 15.92
C LEU A 188 -12.78 -1.73 15.88
N LEU A 189 -12.65 -0.46 15.49
CA LEU A 189 -13.77 0.48 15.39
C LEU A 189 -14.80 0.04 14.34
N LEU A 190 -14.35 -0.47 13.20
CA LEU A 190 -15.23 -0.96 12.14
C LEU A 190 -16.03 -2.20 12.57
N ARG A 191 -15.42 -3.09 13.37
CA ARG A 191 -16.10 -4.24 14.00
C ARG A 191 -17.06 -3.83 15.11
N TRP A 192 -16.78 -2.74 15.82
CA TRP A 192 -17.66 -2.22 16.86
C TRP A 192 -18.85 -1.45 16.29
N LEU A 193 -18.74 -0.89 15.08
CA LEU A 193 -19.74 -0.03 14.44
C LEU A 193 -21.19 -0.58 14.51
N PRO A 194 -21.48 -1.86 14.21
CA PRO A 194 -22.84 -2.40 14.31
C PRO A 194 -23.42 -2.39 15.73
N GLY A 195 -22.58 -2.51 16.77
CA GLY A 195 -23.01 -2.57 18.17
C GLY A 195 -23.31 -1.20 18.82
N LEU A 196 -23.14 -0.10 18.09
CA LEU A 196 -23.41 1.25 18.60
C LEU A 196 -24.92 1.53 18.59
N ALA A 197 -25.50 1.93 19.72
CA ALA A 197 -26.94 2.20 19.81
C ALA A 197 -27.34 3.53 19.14
N SER A 198 -26.43 4.51 19.13
CA SER A 198 -26.69 5.82 18.52
C SER A 198 -26.39 5.81 17.02
N ARG A 199 -27.43 6.07 16.23
CA ARG A 199 -27.35 6.26 14.78
C ARG A 199 -26.41 7.41 14.38
N GLU A 200 -26.40 8.49 15.16
CA GLU A 200 -25.49 9.62 14.92
C GLU A 200 -24.02 9.24 15.14
N LEU A 201 -23.74 8.43 16.17
CA LEU A 201 -22.38 7.91 16.41
C LEU A 201 -21.95 6.95 15.29
N GLN A 202 -22.83 6.06 14.83
CA GLN A 202 -22.56 5.18 13.69
C GLN A 202 -22.22 5.98 12.42
N ALA A 203 -23.00 7.01 12.10
CA ALA A 203 -22.77 7.85 10.92
C ALA A 203 -21.47 8.65 11.04
N SER A 204 -21.21 9.26 12.21
CA SER A 204 -19.99 10.03 12.48
C SER A 204 -18.74 9.16 12.39
N LEU A 205 -18.76 7.97 13.01
CA LEU A 205 -17.63 7.04 12.99
C LEU A 205 -17.36 6.53 11.57
N ALA A 206 -18.39 6.12 10.83
CA ALA A 206 -18.23 5.68 9.44
C ALA A 206 -17.65 6.79 8.54
N ALA A 207 -18.07 8.04 8.72
CA ALA A 207 -17.52 9.18 8.00
C ALA A 207 -16.05 9.47 8.34
N SER A 208 -15.68 9.37 9.63
CA SER A 208 -14.29 9.50 10.07
C SER A 208 -13.41 8.36 9.53
N LEU A 209 -13.88 7.11 9.57
CA LEU A 209 -13.18 5.97 8.98
C LEU A 209 -12.94 6.17 7.49
N LEU A 210 -13.97 6.57 6.73
CA LEU A 210 -13.84 6.91 5.32
C LEU A 210 -12.76 7.98 5.11
N ARG A 211 -12.87 9.11 5.81
CA ARG A 211 -11.94 10.25 5.66
C ARG A 211 -10.49 9.86 5.92
N LEU A 212 -10.22 9.17 7.03
CA LEU A 212 -8.86 8.79 7.44
C LEU A 212 -8.29 7.71 6.54
N CYS A 213 -9.09 6.72 6.15
CA CYS A 213 -8.59 5.60 5.36
C CYS A 213 -8.39 5.93 3.89
N THR A 214 -9.07 6.96 3.37
CA THR A 214 -8.98 7.36 1.96
C THR A 214 -8.21 8.65 1.72
N CYS A 215 -7.63 9.27 2.76
CA CYS A 215 -6.98 10.58 2.68
C CYS A 215 -5.82 10.63 1.68
N ASP A 216 -5.04 9.56 1.58
CA ASP A 216 -3.89 9.46 0.68
C ASP A 216 -3.65 8.02 0.18
N LYS A 217 -2.76 7.85 -0.80
CA LYS A 217 -2.47 6.56 -1.43
C LYS A 217 -1.86 5.54 -0.46
N ARG A 218 -0.99 5.98 0.46
CA ARG A 218 -0.34 5.12 1.46
C ARG A 218 -1.37 4.61 2.46
N SER A 219 -2.26 5.48 2.96
CA SER A 219 -3.34 5.07 3.86
C SER A 219 -4.21 3.97 3.23
N ARG A 220 -4.57 4.11 1.95
CA ARG A 220 -5.34 3.07 1.23
C ARG A 220 -4.58 1.75 1.10
N ILE A 221 -3.27 1.78 0.82
CA ILE A 221 -2.42 0.57 0.76
C ILE A 221 -2.38 -0.13 2.13
N VAL A 222 -2.24 0.63 3.21
CA VAL A 222 -2.26 0.10 4.58
C VAL A 222 -3.60 -0.58 4.88
N CYS A 223 -4.73 0.05 4.49
CA CYS A 223 -6.07 -0.52 4.65
C CYS A 223 -6.26 -1.83 3.88
N VAL A 224 -5.83 -1.88 2.61
CA VAL A 224 -5.88 -3.10 1.78
C VAL A 224 -5.07 -4.22 2.42
N THR A 225 -3.82 -3.92 2.82
CA THR A 225 -2.90 -4.90 3.41
C THR A 225 -3.44 -5.47 4.73
N ALA A 226 -4.13 -4.63 5.52
CA ALA A 226 -4.74 -5.03 6.78
C ALA A 226 -6.07 -5.78 6.63
N GLY A 227 -6.63 -5.91 5.41
CA GLY A 227 -7.91 -6.58 5.18
C GLY A 227 -9.13 -5.75 5.59
N MET A 228 -9.04 -4.41 5.56
CA MET A 228 -10.18 -3.54 5.91
C MET A 228 -11.38 -3.67 4.97
N LEU A 229 -11.15 -4.05 3.71
CA LEU A 229 -12.23 -4.24 2.73
C LEU A 229 -13.13 -5.42 3.13
N SER A 230 -12.54 -6.57 3.44
CA SER A 230 -13.25 -7.74 4.00
C SER A 230 -14.03 -7.37 5.27
N CYS A 231 -13.40 -6.64 6.21
CA CYS A 231 -14.07 -6.21 7.44
C CYS A 231 -15.25 -5.24 7.17
N THR A 232 -15.16 -4.40 6.14
CA THR A 232 -16.24 -3.48 5.75
C THR A 232 -17.42 -4.24 5.18
N LEU A 233 -17.14 -5.29 4.40
CA LEU A 233 -18.16 -6.20 3.91
C LEU A 233 -18.85 -6.93 5.06
N ASP A 234 -18.12 -7.36 6.09
CA ASP A 234 -18.72 -7.97 7.30
C ASP A 234 -19.69 -6.98 7.98
N THR A 235 -19.29 -5.71 8.11
CA THR A 235 -20.13 -4.65 8.67
C THR A 235 -21.35 -4.33 7.79
N LEU A 236 -21.18 -4.30 6.47
CA LEU A 236 -22.26 -4.05 5.49
C LEU A 236 -23.22 -5.23 5.35
N GLU A 237 -22.82 -6.45 5.70
CA GLU A 237 -23.73 -7.60 5.72
C GLU A 237 -24.65 -7.61 6.95
N ASN A 238 -24.41 -6.73 7.93
CA ASN A 238 -25.29 -6.59 9.09
C ASN A 238 -26.56 -5.80 8.72
N PRO A 239 -27.77 -6.36 8.97
CA PRO A 239 -29.03 -5.74 8.57
C PRO A 239 -29.29 -4.38 9.24
N GLU A 240 -28.80 -4.15 10.46
CA GLU A 240 -28.98 -2.87 11.17
C GLU A 240 -28.22 -1.73 10.48
N ILE A 241 -26.99 -2.01 10.02
CA ILE A 241 -26.17 -1.06 9.28
C ILE A 241 -26.76 -0.79 7.90
N LEU A 242 -27.23 -1.82 7.20
CA LEU A 242 -27.90 -1.67 5.91
C LEU A 242 -29.14 -0.77 6.00
N GLN A 243 -29.90 -0.85 7.09
CA GLN A 243 -31.07 0.02 7.28
C GLN A 243 -30.70 1.48 7.58
N HIS A 244 -29.44 1.78 7.89
CA HIS A 244 -28.97 3.14 8.16
C HIS A 244 -28.36 3.79 6.89
N PRO A 245 -29.08 4.66 6.16
CA PRO A 245 -28.65 5.14 4.85
C PRO A 245 -27.32 5.91 4.85
N VAL A 246 -27.11 6.81 5.82
CA VAL A 246 -25.87 7.62 5.89
C VAL A 246 -24.63 6.77 6.23
N CYS A 247 -24.76 5.83 7.16
CA CYS A 247 -23.69 4.92 7.57
C CYS A 247 -23.34 3.97 6.41
N ALA A 248 -24.32 3.26 5.85
CA ALA A 248 -24.14 2.38 4.71
C ALA A 248 -23.56 3.10 3.49
N GLN A 249 -24.01 4.34 3.19
CA GLN A 249 -23.43 5.13 2.11
C GLN A 249 -21.95 5.46 2.34
N SER A 250 -21.57 5.78 3.58
CA SER A 250 -20.17 6.06 3.93
C SER A 250 -19.30 4.81 3.78
N LEU A 251 -19.80 3.65 4.21
CA LEU A 251 -19.12 2.36 4.06
C LEU A 251 -19.03 1.91 2.60
N ILE A 252 -20.05 2.17 1.76
CA ILE A 252 -19.99 1.86 0.32
C ILE A 252 -18.99 2.77 -0.39
N LYS A 253 -18.91 4.06 -0.03
CA LYS A 253 -17.85 4.96 -0.53
C LYS A 253 -16.46 4.49 -0.08
N PHE A 254 -16.37 3.96 1.15
CA PHE A 254 -15.13 3.40 1.65
C PHE A 254 -14.72 2.16 0.86
N LEU A 255 -15.67 1.25 0.63
CA LEU A 255 -15.53 0.07 -0.22
C LEU A 255 -15.11 0.45 -1.65
N GLU A 256 -15.73 1.46 -2.25
CA GLU A 256 -15.35 2.00 -3.57
C GLU A 256 -13.88 2.44 -3.60
N ALA A 257 -13.47 3.27 -2.64
CA ALA A 257 -12.13 3.86 -2.61
C ALA A 257 -11.02 2.82 -2.37
N ILE A 258 -11.25 1.88 -1.45
CA ILE A 258 -10.30 0.80 -1.15
C ILE A 258 -10.31 -0.26 -2.24
N GLY A 259 -11.47 -0.67 -2.71
CA GLY A 259 -11.59 -1.64 -3.81
C GLY A 259 -10.98 -1.15 -5.11
N SER A 260 -10.97 0.17 -5.36
CA SER A 260 -10.25 0.73 -6.52
C SER A 260 -8.74 0.49 -6.47
N HIS A 261 -8.18 0.16 -5.30
CA HIS A 261 -6.77 -0.20 -5.12
C HIS A 261 -6.55 -1.71 -5.25
N SER A 262 -7.39 -2.51 -4.61
CA SER A 262 -7.36 -3.98 -4.69
C SER A 262 -8.69 -4.58 -4.23
N VAL A 263 -9.17 -5.60 -4.94
CA VAL A 263 -10.31 -6.45 -4.52
C VAL A 263 -9.94 -7.91 -4.70
N ARG A 264 -10.17 -8.76 -3.69
CA ARG A 264 -9.99 -10.22 -3.80
C ARG A 264 -11.24 -10.90 -4.35
N GLU A 265 -11.08 -12.16 -4.77
CA GLU A 265 -12.18 -12.98 -5.29
C GLU A 265 -13.37 -13.06 -4.33
N GLU A 266 -13.10 -13.43 -3.07
CA GLU A 266 -14.12 -13.53 -2.02
C GLU A 266 -14.82 -12.18 -1.76
N GLU A 267 -14.08 -11.08 -1.81
CA GLU A 267 -14.60 -9.74 -1.58
C GLU A 267 -15.53 -9.30 -2.73
N LEU A 268 -15.13 -9.56 -3.98
CA LEU A 268 -15.95 -9.26 -5.16
C LEU A 268 -17.25 -10.06 -5.16
N PHE A 269 -17.15 -11.36 -4.84
CA PHE A 269 -18.33 -12.23 -4.73
C PHE A 269 -19.32 -11.71 -3.68
N ARG A 270 -18.82 -11.28 -2.51
CA ARG A 270 -19.65 -10.69 -1.44
C ARG A 270 -20.29 -9.37 -1.85
N VAL A 271 -19.58 -8.51 -2.60
CA VAL A 271 -20.19 -7.30 -3.21
C VAL A 271 -21.37 -7.67 -4.09
N PHE A 272 -21.25 -8.70 -4.94
CA PHE A 272 -22.37 -9.15 -5.76
C PHE A 272 -23.52 -9.72 -4.94
N ARG A 273 -23.23 -10.43 -3.84
CA ARG A 273 -24.25 -10.90 -2.91
C ARG A 273 -25.05 -9.75 -2.28
N LEU A 274 -24.41 -8.62 -1.96
CA LEU A 274 -25.07 -7.42 -1.45
C LEU A 274 -25.96 -6.70 -2.48
N ILE A 275 -25.70 -6.90 -3.78
CA ILE A 275 -26.54 -6.36 -4.84
C ILE A 275 -27.77 -7.27 -5.06
N ARG A 276 -27.60 -8.59 -4.89
CA ARG A 276 -28.67 -9.58 -5.13
C ARG A 276 -29.64 -9.71 -3.95
N VAL A 277 -30.93 -9.86 -4.26
CA VAL A 277 -32.06 -9.81 -3.29
C VAL A 277 -32.25 -11.12 -2.49
N ASP A 278 -31.51 -12.18 -2.78
CA ASP A 278 -31.82 -13.54 -2.29
C ASP A 278 -31.63 -13.79 -0.77
N ASN A 279 -31.38 -12.77 0.06
CA ASN A 279 -31.06 -12.93 1.50
C ASN A 279 -31.87 -12.02 2.45
N LEU A 280 -33.15 -11.76 2.18
CA LEU A 280 -34.06 -11.34 3.25
C LEU A 280 -34.75 -12.61 3.81
N PRO A 281 -34.64 -12.90 5.13
CA PRO A 281 -35.43 -13.98 5.72
C PRO A 281 -36.91 -13.59 5.57
N SER A 282 -37.64 -14.38 4.80
CA SER A 282 -39.08 -14.32 4.76
C SER A 282 -39.59 -14.90 6.08
N ASP A 283 -40.27 -14.07 6.86
CA ASP A 283 -41.00 -14.54 8.03
C ASP A 283 -41.97 -15.66 7.62
N THR A 284 -41.85 -16.80 8.30
CA THR A 284 -42.84 -17.89 8.42
C THR A 284 -43.32 -18.58 7.13
N GLN A 285 -42.75 -19.75 6.81
CA GLN A 285 -43.40 -21.06 7.05
C GLN A 285 -42.53 -22.21 6.51
N THR A 286 -42.32 -23.18 7.39
CA THR A 286 -41.93 -24.59 7.20
C THR A 286 -41.97 -25.16 5.78
N SER A 287 -40.82 -25.58 5.25
CA SER A 287 -40.62 -26.95 4.74
C SER A 287 -39.14 -27.20 4.44
N SER A 288 -38.62 -28.20 5.14
CA SER A 288 -37.34 -28.88 4.91
C SER A 288 -37.13 -29.31 3.46
N HIS A 289 -35.94 -29.02 2.91
CA HIS A 289 -35.03 -29.96 2.25
C HIS A 289 -33.96 -29.18 1.46
N VAL A 290 -32.79 -28.99 2.07
CA VAL A 290 -31.55 -28.76 1.31
C VAL A 290 -30.51 -29.73 1.86
N THR A 291 -30.18 -30.71 1.04
CA THR A 291 -29.10 -31.67 1.26
C THR A 291 -27.76 -30.94 1.35
N ALA A 292 -27.10 -31.14 2.48
CA ALA A 292 -25.70 -30.85 2.69
C ALA A 292 -24.82 -31.62 1.70
N ALA A 293 -23.90 -30.92 1.04
CA ALA A 293 -22.66 -31.48 0.56
C ALA A 293 -21.52 -30.72 1.25
N THR A 294 -21.05 -31.33 2.33
CA THR A 294 -19.89 -30.97 3.14
C THR A 294 -18.62 -31.05 2.30
N MET A 295 -17.83 -29.96 2.28
CA MET A 295 -16.40 -30.03 2.00
C MET A 295 -15.70 -30.48 3.29
N GLU A 296 -15.31 -31.74 3.37
CA GLU A 296 -14.26 -32.17 4.29
C GLU A 296 -12.90 -32.00 3.61
N THR A 297 -12.02 -31.31 4.32
CA THR A 297 -10.60 -31.20 4.03
C THR A 297 -9.88 -32.40 4.61
N SER A 298 -8.89 -32.95 3.89
CA SER A 298 -7.67 -33.50 4.51
C SER A 298 -6.54 -33.67 3.50
N PRO A 299 -5.28 -33.63 3.96
CA PRO A 299 -4.09 -33.37 3.15
C PRO A 299 -3.34 -34.66 2.78
N ASN A 300 -2.52 -34.62 1.71
CA ASN A 300 -1.28 -35.42 1.67
C ASN A 300 -0.29 -34.95 0.61
N MET A 301 0.98 -34.93 1.02
CA MET A 301 2.18 -34.86 0.20
C MET A 301 2.25 -36.07 -0.76
N ASP A 302 2.69 -35.87 -1.99
CA ASP A 302 4.02 -36.34 -2.42
C ASP A 302 4.39 -35.96 -3.87
N SER A 303 5.70 -36.02 -4.07
CA SER A 303 6.58 -35.59 -5.15
C SER A 303 6.36 -36.08 -6.59
N ASN A 304 6.99 -35.33 -7.51
CA ASN A 304 7.55 -35.72 -8.82
C ASN A 304 6.61 -35.85 -10.05
N VAL A 305 6.81 -34.99 -11.05
CA VAL A 305 7.55 -35.27 -12.30
C VAL A 305 7.21 -34.21 -13.36
N ALA A 306 8.26 -33.71 -14.01
CA ALA A 306 8.25 -32.75 -15.11
C ALA A 306 7.70 -33.30 -16.44
N SER A 307 7.39 -32.36 -17.34
CA SER A 307 7.31 -32.47 -18.82
C SER A 307 6.03 -33.07 -19.45
N LYS A 308 5.33 -32.27 -20.26
CA LYS A 308 5.32 -32.37 -21.74
C LYS A 308 4.27 -31.45 -22.41
N PHE A 309 4.69 -30.91 -23.55
CA PHE A 309 3.93 -30.22 -24.58
C PHE A 309 2.78 -31.06 -25.18
N GLY A 310 1.75 -30.38 -25.72
CA GLY A 310 0.95 -30.86 -26.85
C GLY A 310 -0.53 -30.44 -26.87
N SER A 311 -0.89 -29.50 -27.74
CA SER A 311 -2.25 -29.38 -28.33
C SER A 311 -2.43 -30.43 -29.45
N PRO A 312 -3.57 -30.53 -30.18
CA PRO A 312 -4.99 -30.24 -29.87
C PRO A 312 -5.93 -31.43 -30.21
N ALA A 313 -7.21 -31.40 -29.82
CA ALA A 313 -8.24 -32.24 -30.46
C ALA A 313 -9.66 -31.66 -30.44
N ILE A 314 -10.27 -31.69 -31.63
CA ILE A 314 -11.65 -31.43 -32.05
C ILE A 314 -12.57 -32.60 -31.62
N ILE A 315 -13.88 -32.39 -31.40
CA ILE A 315 -15.04 -33.33 -31.54
C ILE A 315 -16.29 -32.61 -30.98
N SER A 316 -17.17 -32.01 -31.80
CA SER A 316 -18.34 -32.56 -32.55
C SER A 316 -19.68 -32.58 -31.77
N ARG A 317 -20.67 -31.82 -32.26
CA ARG A 317 -22.11 -31.86 -31.90
C ARG A 317 -22.81 -33.13 -32.42
N PRO A 318 -23.95 -33.52 -31.80
CA PRO A 318 -25.06 -34.13 -32.54
C PRO A 318 -26.42 -33.39 -32.32
N PRO A 319 -27.49 -33.74 -33.08
CA PRO A 319 -28.49 -32.79 -33.58
C PRO A 319 -29.91 -32.88 -32.96
N THR A 320 -30.75 -31.95 -33.43
CA THR A 320 -32.16 -31.65 -33.17
C THR A 320 -33.18 -32.71 -33.62
N SER A 321 -34.34 -32.80 -32.94
CA SER A 321 -35.60 -33.26 -33.54
C SER A 321 -36.82 -32.54 -32.97
N HIS A 322 -37.72 -32.15 -33.88
CA HIS A 322 -38.93 -31.34 -33.73
C HIS A 322 -40.21 -32.17 -33.41
N SER A 323 -41.22 -31.46 -32.87
CA SER A 323 -42.65 -31.40 -33.29
C SER A 323 -43.79 -32.07 -32.50
N CYS A 324 -44.92 -31.32 -32.52
CA CYS A 324 -46.37 -31.62 -32.31
C CYS A 324 -46.85 -31.77 -30.85
N ILE A 325 -47.69 -30.90 -30.26
CA ILE A 325 -49.00 -30.27 -30.58
C ILE A 325 -50.18 -31.26 -30.68
N GLU A 326 -51.07 -31.22 -29.68
CA GLU A 326 -52.54 -31.49 -29.65
C GLU A 326 -53.05 -30.91 -28.30
N SER A 327 -53.72 -29.75 -28.23
CA SER A 327 -55.15 -29.43 -28.45
C SER A 327 -56.13 -30.07 -27.44
N LEU A 328 -56.72 -29.28 -26.53
CA LEU A 328 -58.15 -28.92 -26.47
C LEU A 328 -58.62 -28.42 -25.09
N ASP A 329 -59.38 -27.32 -25.19
CA ASP A 329 -60.54 -26.87 -24.42
C ASP A 329 -60.45 -26.21 -23.03
N GLU A 330 -61.00 -25.00 -23.06
CA GLU A 330 -61.37 -24.10 -21.98
C GLU A 330 -62.53 -24.66 -21.16
N GLU A 331 -62.41 -24.60 -19.83
CA GLU A 331 -63.59 -24.34 -19.01
C GLU A 331 -63.23 -23.35 -17.90
N SER A 332 -63.98 -22.25 -17.89
CA SER A 332 -63.82 -21.09 -17.04
C SER A 332 -64.09 -21.40 -15.56
N THR A 333 -63.20 -20.95 -14.66
CA THR A 333 -63.64 -20.51 -13.33
C THR A 333 -62.64 -19.50 -12.75
N THR A 334 -63.17 -18.31 -12.47
CA THR A 334 -62.51 -17.14 -11.92
C THR A 334 -61.99 -17.38 -10.49
N ARG A 335 -60.69 -17.17 -10.29
CA ARG A 335 -60.07 -16.83 -8.98
C ARG A 335 -59.00 -15.73 -9.21
N PRO A 336 -58.81 -14.84 -8.22
CA PRO A 336 -58.41 -13.46 -8.47
C PRO A 336 -56.92 -13.33 -8.81
N HIS A 337 -56.64 -12.32 -9.64
CA HIS A 337 -55.32 -11.75 -9.90
C HIS A 337 -54.49 -11.62 -8.62
N VAL A 338 -53.44 -12.42 -8.51
CA VAL A 338 -52.24 -12.06 -7.74
C VAL A 338 -51.20 -11.69 -8.79
N GLY A 339 -50.85 -10.41 -8.86
CA GLY A 339 -49.83 -9.89 -9.79
C GLY A 339 -48.45 -10.52 -9.52
N PRO A 340 -47.53 -10.49 -10.49
CA PRO A 340 -46.19 -11.02 -10.30
C PRO A 340 -45.49 -10.24 -9.18
N GLY A 341 -45.06 -10.94 -8.14
CA GLY A 341 -44.31 -10.36 -7.03
C GLY A 341 -43.08 -9.62 -7.56
N HIS A 342 -43.08 -8.29 -7.47
CA HIS A 342 -41.91 -7.48 -7.73
C HIS A 342 -40.87 -7.79 -6.65
N SER A 343 -39.82 -8.53 -7.01
CA SER A 343 -38.58 -8.60 -6.22
C SER A 343 -38.04 -7.18 -6.06
N LEU A 344 -38.24 -6.56 -4.88
CA LEU A 344 -37.69 -5.24 -4.59
C LEU A 344 -36.17 -5.34 -4.59
N ALA A 345 -35.51 -4.71 -5.57
CA ALA A 345 -34.05 -4.60 -5.55
C ALA A 345 -33.57 -3.80 -4.32
N HIS A 346 -32.41 -4.20 -3.81
CA HIS A 346 -31.83 -3.61 -2.62
C HIS A 346 -31.57 -2.11 -2.83
N PRO A 347 -31.93 -1.21 -1.88
CA PRO A 347 -31.86 0.25 -2.07
C PRO A 347 -30.44 0.77 -2.34
N PHE A 348 -29.41 0.00 -2.00
CA PHE A 348 -28.01 0.35 -2.25
C PHE A 348 -27.45 -0.22 -3.55
N ALA A 349 -28.22 -1.01 -4.31
CA ALA A 349 -27.77 -1.59 -5.59
C ALA A 349 -27.24 -0.53 -6.59
N PRO A 350 -27.85 0.66 -6.72
CA PRO A 350 -27.28 1.75 -7.52
C PRO A 350 -25.88 2.19 -7.08
N MET A 351 -25.68 2.33 -5.76
CA MET A 351 -24.42 2.80 -5.19
C MET A 351 -23.33 1.74 -5.30
N LEU A 352 -23.66 0.47 -5.08
CA LEU A 352 -22.73 -0.65 -5.27
C LEU A 352 -22.35 -0.82 -6.75
N THR A 353 -23.29 -0.64 -7.68
CA THR A 353 -23.01 -0.62 -9.12
C THR A 353 -22.04 0.50 -9.48
N ARG A 354 -22.23 1.70 -8.92
CA ARG A 354 -21.31 2.82 -9.10
C ARG A 354 -19.93 2.55 -8.48
N ALA A 355 -19.89 1.89 -7.33
CA ALA A 355 -18.64 1.48 -6.70
C ALA A 355 -17.85 0.53 -7.63
N LEU A 356 -18.50 -0.50 -8.18
CA LEU A 356 -17.91 -1.43 -9.15
C LEU A 356 -17.45 -0.72 -10.44
N LEU A 357 -18.25 0.22 -10.96
CA LEU A 357 -17.85 1.07 -12.08
C LEU A 357 -16.55 1.82 -11.76
N SER A 358 -16.45 2.44 -10.58
CA SER A 358 -15.26 3.17 -10.14
C SER A 358 -14.03 2.27 -10.03
N MET A 359 -14.20 1.07 -9.46
CA MET A 359 -13.14 0.06 -9.38
C MET A 359 -12.64 -0.34 -10.78
N ALA A 360 -13.56 -0.55 -11.73
CA ALA A 360 -13.23 -0.94 -13.10
C ALA A 360 -12.65 0.20 -13.96
N ARG A 361 -12.76 1.47 -13.55
CA ARG A 361 -12.22 2.62 -14.32
C ARG A 361 -10.70 2.65 -14.38
N ARG A 362 -10.01 1.95 -13.47
CA ARG A 362 -8.56 1.95 -13.41
C ARG A 362 -7.98 1.34 -14.70
N ASP A 363 -7.09 2.09 -15.34
CA ASP A 363 -6.41 1.66 -16.58
C ASP A 363 -5.14 0.83 -16.30
N GLY A 364 -4.83 0.57 -15.02
CA GLY A 364 -3.68 -0.25 -14.58
C GLY A 364 -2.30 0.34 -14.86
N LYS A 365 -2.16 1.34 -15.74
CA LYS A 365 -0.86 1.90 -16.14
C LYS A 365 -0.26 2.91 -15.16
N GLU A 366 -1.10 3.54 -14.34
CA GLU A 366 -0.69 4.61 -13.41
C GLU A 366 -0.02 4.08 -12.13
N SER A 367 -0.14 2.78 -11.85
CA SER A 367 0.45 2.19 -10.64
C SER A 367 0.66 0.69 -10.74
N ALA A 368 1.78 0.23 -10.18
CA ALA A 368 2.01 -1.20 -10.00
C ALA A 368 1.02 -1.76 -8.95
N LEU A 369 0.34 -2.83 -9.32
CA LEU A 369 -0.45 -3.68 -8.43
C LEU A 369 0.47 -4.57 -7.59
N GLN A 370 1.63 -4.93 -8.13
CA GLN A 370 2.57 -5.83 -7.50
C GLN A 370 3.93 -5.16 -7.42
N TYR A 371 4.49 -5.09 -6.22
CA TYR A 371 5.79 -4.46 -5.99
C TYR A 371 6.47 -4.97 -4.71
N PHE A 372 7.78 -4.79 -4.67
CA PHE A 372 8.59 -4.87 -3.47
C PHE A 372 8.46 -3.55 -2.70
N ASP A 373 7.98 -3.61 -1.47
CA ASP A 373 7.97 -2.51 -0.52
C ASP A 373 9.31 -2.47 0.22
N LEU A 374 10.13 -1.46 -0.15
CA LEU A 374 11.47 -1.22 0.36
C LEU A 374 11.53 0.10 1.17
N THR A 375 10.44 0.45 1.85
CA THR A 375 10.33 1.67 2.66
C THR A 375 11.17 1.64 3.96
N HIS A 376 11.38 0.45 4.52
CA HIS A 376 12.16 0.27 5.75
C HIS A 376 13.67 0.42 5.51
N GLU A 377 14.42 0.88 6.52
CA GLU A 377 15.81 1.35 6.34
C GLU A 377 16.78 0.28 5.85
N MET A 378 16.48 -0.99 6.13
CA MET A 378 17.31 -2.17 5.84
C MET A 378 16.71 -3.07 4.76
N SER A 379 15.67 -2.62 4.06
CA SER A 379 14.95 -3.43 3.07
C SER A 379 15.59 -3.38 1.69
N GLY A 380 15.68 -4.54 1.04
CA GLY A 380 16.06 -4.67 -0.36
C GLY A 380 16.22 -6.12 -0.75
N ILE A 381 16.82 -6.36 -1.91
CA ILE A 381 17.07 -7.70 -2.44
C ILE A 381 18.58 -7.90 -2.53
N THR A 382 19.10 -8.87 -1.81
CA THR A 382 20.49 -9.32 -1.94
C THR A 382 20.56 -10.39 -3.02
N VAL A 383 21.47 -10.24 -3.97
CA VAL A 383 21.66 -11.18 -5.08
C VAL A 383 22.92 -12.01 -4.80
N PRO A 384 22.91 -13.33 -5.09
CA PRO A 384 24.11 -14.15 -4.98
C PRO A 384 25.29 -13.62 -5.80
N ALA A 385 26.49 -14.10 -5.49
CA ALA A 385 27.69 -13.70 -6.22
C ALA A 385 27.56 -14.09 -7.71
N ILE A 386 27.91 -13.14 -8.58
CA ILE A 386 27.91 -13.36 -10.03
C ILE A 386 29.37 -13.59 -10.44
N GLU A 387 29.74 -14.87 -10.58
CA GLU A 387 31.13 -15.31 -10.82
C GLU A 387 31.76 -14.67 -12.06
N ARG A 388 30.98 -14.53 -13.12
CA ARG A 388 31.40 -13.88 -14.35
C ARG A 388 30.20 -13.25 -15.03
N TRP A 389 30.33 -11.98 -15.41
CA TRP A 389 29.31 -11.32 -16.21
C TRP A 389 29.31 -11.89 -17.64
N PRO A 390 28.19 -12.43 -18.16
CA PRO A 390 28.19 -13.15 -19.43
C PRO A 390 28.28 -12.26 -20.68
N GLY A 391 28.13 -10.94 -20.54
CA GLY A 391 28.23 -9.98 -21.63
C GLY A 391 29.25 -8.87 -21.42
N ASN A 392 29.45 -8.04 -22.44
CA ASN A 392 30.37 -6.90 -22.40
C ASN A 392 29.71 -5.63 -21.84
N GLY A 393 28.41 -5.66 -21.59
CA GLY A 393 27.66 -4.55 -21.03
C GLY A 393 26.46 -5.12 -20.29
N PHE A 394 25.58 -4.23 -19.83
CA PHE A 394 24.32 -4.68 -19.23
C PHE A 394 23.26 -3.59 -19.27
N SER A 395 22.02 -4.02 -19.07
CA SER A 395 20.90 -3.10 -18.91
C SER A 395 20.13 -3.45 -17.65
N PHE A 396 19.89 -2.46 -16.80
CA PHE A 396 18.99 -2.55 -15.66
C PHE A 396 17.67 -1.88 -16.04
N HIS A 397 16.53 -2.53 -15.79
CA HIS A 397 15.20 -1.99 -16.05
C HIS A 397 14.24 -2.32 -14.91
N THR A 398 13.51 -1.32 -14.42
CA THR A 398 12.46 -1.50 -13.40
C THR A 398 11.44 -0.37 -13.45
N TRP A 399 10.28 -0.61 -12.85
CA TRP A 399 9.38 0.45 -12.39
C TRP A 399 9.68 0.78 -10.93
N LEU A 400 9.57 2.05 -10.53
CA LEU A 400 9.77 2.48 -9.14
C LEU A 400 8.88 3.65 -8.77
N CYS A 401 8.59 3.79 -7.48
CA CYS A 401 7.87 4.92 -6.90
C CYS A 401 8.56 5.29 -5.58
N LEU A 402 9.15 6.49 -5.50
CA LEU A 402 9.79 6.94 -4.26
C LEU A 402 8.81 7.74 -3.42
N GLU A 403 8.97 7.65 -2.09
CA GLU A 403 8.19 8.47 -1.18
C GLU A 403 8.78 9.88 -1.08
N PRO A 404 7.94 10.93 -1.08
CA PRO A 404 8.37 12.29 -0.77
C PRO A 404 9.02 12.30 0.62
N ASP A 405 10.17 12.96 0.73
CA ASP A 405 10.89 12.96 1.99
C ASP A 405 10.06 13.67 3.08
N GLN A 406 9.87 13.01 4.22
CA GLN A 406 9.31 13.70 5.38
C GLN A 406 10.40 14.63 5.93
N PRO A 407 10.11 15.89 6.28
CA PRO A 407 11.08 16.79 6.89
C PRO A 407 11.44 16.27 8.29
N ARG A 408 12.40 15.35 8.37
CA ARG A 408 13.02 14.92 9.61
C ARG A 408 14.24 15.82 9.85
N GLY A 409 14.39 16.25 11.09
CA GLY A 409 15.44 17.17 11.52
C GLY A 409 16.85 16.71 11.13
N VAL A 410 17.73 17.70 10.96
CA VAL A 410 19.18 17.65 10.69
C VAL A 410 19.78 16.24 10.79
N GLY A 411 19.66 15.47 9.71
CA GLY A 411 20.17 14.10 9.60
C GLY A 411 21.37 14.03 8.67
N LEU A 412 22.25 13.06 8.92
CA LEU A 412 23.37 12.67 8.04
C LEU A 412 22.86 12.50 6.60
N LEU A 413 23.61 13.04 5.63
CA LEU A 413 23.36 12.82 4.19
C LEU A 413 23.26 11.31 3.92
N ARG A 414 22.16 10.88 3.29
CA ARG A 414 21.95 9.49 2.85
C ARG A 414 21.66 9.44 1.35
N ARG A 415 22.21 8.44 0.66
CA ARG A 415 21.85 8.09 -0.72
C ARG A 415 21.02 6.82 -0.74
N ARG A 416 19.93 6.81 -1.49
CA ARG A 416 18.96 5.70 -1.55
C ARG A 416 19.33 4.80 -2.71
N GLN A 417 19.84 3.59 -2.45
CA GLN A 417 20.37 2.71 -3.50
C GLN A 417 19.25 2.12 -4.36
N LEU A 418 19.41 2.17 -5.69
CA LEU A 418 18.57 1.47 -6.66
C LEU A 418 19.17 0.10 -7.02
N TYR A 419 20.45 0.06 -7.35
CA TYR A 419 21.23 -1.17 -7.45
C TYR A 419 22.70 -0.92 -7.13
N SER A 420 23.42 -1.97 -6.77
CA SER A 420 24.85 -1.96 -6.49
C SER A 420 25.43 -3.31 -6.85
N PHE A 421 26.37 -3.34 -7.79
CA PHE A 421 27.08 -4.54 -8.22
C PHE A 421 28.57 -4.29 -8.07
N PHE A 422 29.18 -4.91 -7.06
CA PHE A 422 30.58 -4.71 -6.73
C PHE A 422 31.36 -6.01 -6.60
N THR A 423 32.60 -5.96 -7.06
CA THR A 423 33.63 -6.96 -6.78
C THR A 423 34.13 -6.81 -5.33
N SER A 424 34.84 -7.83 -4.84
CA SER A 424 35.50 -7.79 -3.52
C SER A 424 36.55 -6.67 -3.40
N SER A 425 37.09 -6.21 -4.54
CA SER A 425 38.06 -5.10 -4.61
C SER A 425 37.43 -3.71 -4.53
N GLY A 426 36.10 -3.61 -4.45
CA GLY A 426 35.38 -2.32 -4.41
C GLY A 426 35.16 -1.68 -5.79
N MET A 427 35.62 -2.30 -6.88
CA MET A 427 35.27 -1.89 -8.24
C MET A 427 33.86 -2.36 -8.60
N GLY A 428 33.09 -1.55 -9.33
CA GLY A 428 31.73 -1.92 -9.70
C GLY A 428 30.86 -0.80 -10.25
N PHE A 429 29.56 -1.04 -10.23
CA PHE A 429 28.52 -0.15 -10.73
C PHE A 429 27.47 0.09 -9.65
N GLU A 430 26.99 1.32 -9.53
CA GLU A 430 25.85 1.63 -8.68
C GLU A 430 24.95 2.68 -9.32
N ALA A 431 23.67 2.64 -8.96
CA ALA A 431 22.75 3.73 -9.20
C ALA A 431 21.98 4.02 -7.93
N PHE A 432 21.75 5.29 -7.64
CA PHE A 432 21.14 5.74 -6.40
C PHE A 432 20.41 7.07 -6.57
N PHE A 433 19.52 7.36 -5.64
CA PHE A 433 18.88 8.67 -5.53
C PHE A 433 19.59 9.50 -4.46
N THR A 434 19.92 10.74 -4.81
CA THR A 434 20.44 11.73 -3.86
C THR A 434 19.38 12.06 -2.79
N ALA A 435 19.78 12.75 -1.72
CA ALA A 435 18.83 13.26 -0.72
C ALA A 435 17.72 14.13 -1.35
N THR A 436 18.04 14.83 -2.44
CA THR A 436 17.10 15.66 -3.21
C THR A 436 16.23 14.89 -4.20
N GLY A 437 16.35 13.55 -4.27
CA GLY A 437 15.54 12.71 -5.14
C GLY A 437 15.98 12.66 -6.60
N VAL A 438 17.21 13.08 -6.91
CA VAL A 438 17.80 13.02 -8.26
C VAL A 438 18.48 11.67 -8.46
N LEU A 439 18.25 11.04 -9.62
CA LEU A 439 18.92 9.79 -9.98
C LEU A 439 20.38 10.07 -10.39
N ALA A 440 21.30 9.39 -9.73
CA ALA A 440 22.73 9.35 -10.03
C ALA A 440 23.13 7.92 -10.43
N VAL A 441 23.97 7.81 -11.46
CA VAL A 441 24.58 6.55 -11.90
C VAL A 441 26.08 6.70 -11.80
N ALA A 442 26.72 5.78 -11.09
CA ALA A 442 28.15 5.84 -10.83
C ALA A 442 28.87 4.55 -11.23
N VAL A 443 30.12 4.73 -11.62
CA VAL A 443 31.06 3.66 -11.91
C VAL A 443 32.28 3.84 -11.01
N CYS A 444 32.59 2.78 -10.27
CA CYS A 444 33.68 2.74 -9.31
C CYS A 444 34.84 1.94 -9.88
N THR A 445 36.00 2.57 -9.95
CA THR A 445 37.28 1.92 -10.23
C THR A 445 38.16 1.95 -8.98
N LYS A 446 39.37 1.38 -9.04
CA LYS A 446 40.32 1.43 -7.91
C LYS A 446 40.74 2.85 -7.50
N LYS A 447 40.66 3.83 -8.41
CA LYS A 447 41.18 5.19 -8.21
C LYS A 447 40.10 6.25 -8.18
N GLU A 448 39.10 6.08 -9.03
CA GLU A 448 38.09 7.10 -9.30
C GLU A 448 36.67 6.52 -9.14
N HIS A 449 35.80 7.32 -8.55
CA HIS A 449 34.35 7.16 -8.54
C HIS A 449 33.78 8.24 -9.45
N VAL A 450 33.21 7.83 -10.57
CA VAL A 450 32.71 8.74 -11.61
C VAL A 450 31.20 8.64 -11.65
N THR A 451 30.51 9.75 -11.43
CA THR A 451 29.06 9.84 -11.33
C THR A 451 28.49 10.74 -12.42
N VAL A 452 27.38 10.33 -13.01
CA VAL A 452 26.52 11.18 -13.83
C VAL A 452 25.16 11.32 -13.14
N THR A 453 24.62 12.53 -13.10
CA THR A 453 23.30 12.84 -12.52
C THR A 453 22.31 13.19 -13.62
N LEU A 454 21.02 12.94 -13.38
CA LEU A 454 19.96 13.45 -14.25
C LEU A 454 19.66 14.92 -13.93
N PRO A 455 19.77 15.85 -14.91
CA PRO A 455 19.32 17.22 -14.69
C PRO A 455 17.80 17.26 -14.54
N ASP A 456 17.30 18.07 -13.60
CA ASP A 456 15.89 18.46 -13.44
C ASP A 456 14.85 17.33 -13.28
N SER A 457 15.28 16.09 -13.00
CA SER A 457 14.40 14.93 -12.83
C SER A 457 14.34 14.50 -11.36
N ILE A 458 13.25 14.87 -10.67
CA ILE A 458 13.01 14.55 -9.26
C ILE A 458 11.96 13.43 -9.17
N PHE A 459 12.32 12.32 -8.53
CA PHE A 459 11.48 11.11 -8.45
C PHE A 459 10.67 11.01 -7.15
N GLN A 460 10.74 12.02 -6.28
CA GLN A 460 10.04 12.09 -4.99
C GLN A 460 8.61 12.65 -5.10
N ASP A 461 7.97 12.48 -6.25
CA ASP A 461 6.61 12.98 -6.52
C ASP A 461 5.50 11.99 -6.13
N GLY A 462 5.85 10.78 -5.67
CA GLY A 462 4.91 9.72 -5.30
C GLY A 462 4.29 8.97 -6.48
N ASN A 463 4.80 9.21 -7.70
CA ASN A 463 4.36 8.55 -8.91
C ASN A 463 5.25 7.37 -9.30
N TRP A 464 4.70 6.50 -10.14
CA TRP A 464 5.44 5.37 -10.70
C TRP A 464 6.18 5.80 -11.97
N HIS A 465 7.49 5.59 -11.99
CA HIS A 465 8.35 5.86 -13.13
C HIS A 465 9.01 4.59 -13.63
N CYS A 466 9.13 4.48 -14.96
CA CYS A 466 9.89 3.44 -15.63
C CYS A 466 11.33 3.91 -15.80
N VAL A 467 12.29 3.26 -15.13
CA VAL A 467 13.71 3.63 -15.20
C VAL A 467 14.51 2.51 -15.84
N ALA A 468 15.35 2.87 -16.81
CA ALA A 468 16.34 1.96 -17.37
C ALA A 468 17.72 2.61 -17.45
N VAL A 469 18.75 1.85 -17.08
CA VAL A 469 20.15 2.26 -17.16
C VAL A 469 20.89 1.25 -18.02
N VAL A 470 21.42 1.71 -19.16
CA VAL A 470 22.10 0.87 -20.16
C VAL A 470 23.58 1.18 -20.18
N HIS A 471 24.39 0.21 -19.77
CA HIS A 471 25.85 0.27 -19.73
C HIS A 471 26.42 -0.43 -20.96
N THR A 472 26.94 0.34 -21.91
CA THR A 472 27.50 -0.17 -23.16
C THR A 472 29.02 -0.07 -23.15
N ALA A 473 29.73 -1.21 -23.09
CA ALA A 473 31.18 -1.22 -23.30
C ALA A 473 31.54 -1.28 -24.79
N SER A 474 32.58 -0.54 -25.17
CA SER A 474 33.11 -0.56 -26.53
C SER A 474 33.98 -1.80 -26.76
N ARG A 475 33.83 -2.45 -27.93
CA ARG A 475 34.68 -3.57 -28.35
C ARG A 475 35.93 -3.15 -29.14
N ARG A 476 36.12 -1.86 -29.46
CA ARG A 476 37.26 -1.37 -30.27
C ARG A 476 38.06 -0.32 -29.51
N THR A 477 39.37 -0.55 -29.43
CA THR A 477 40.34 0.16 -28.57
C THR A 477 40.74 1.56 -29.03
N LEU A 478 40.38 1.99 -30.23
CA LEU A 478 41.02 3.18 -30.82
C LEU A 478 40.25 4.50 -30.67
N PHE A 479 38.90 4.56 -30.68
CA PHE A 479 38.18 5.85 -30.67
C PHE A 479 36.77 5.87 -30.05
N PHE A 480 36.32 4.81 -29.35
CA PHE A 480 35.00 4.78 -28.68
C PHE A 480 35.13 4.47 -27.19
N GLN A 481 34.64 5.39 -26.36
CA GLN A 481 34.58 5.27 -24.89
C GLN A 481 33.35 4.45 -24.47
N ASN A 482 33.35 3.82 -23.29
CA ASN A 482 32.15 3.16 -22.79
C ASN A 482 31.10 4.22 -22.46
N VAL A 483 29.84 3.88 -22.68
CA VAL A 483 28.73 4.83 -22.61
C VAL A 483 27.66 4.31 -21.66
N VAL A 484 27.14 5.20 -20.83
CA VAL A 484 25.93 4.99 -20.03
C VAL A 484 24.80 5.82 -20.62
N ASN A 485 23.68 5.18 -20.89
CA ASN A 485 22.43 5.82 -21.29
C ASN A 485 21.37 5.62 -20.20
N ILE A 486 20.75 6.71 -19.75
CA ILE A 486 19.72 6.70 -18.72
C ILE A 486 18.38 7.08 -19.37
N TYR A 487 17.40 6.20 -19.20
CA TYR A 487 16.05 6.36 -19.74
C TYR A 487 15.05 6.46 -18.60
N VAL A 488 14.10 7.37 -18.76
CA VAL A 488 12.97 7.58 -17.84
C VAL A 488 11.70 7.64 -18.68
N ASP A 489 10.71 6.83 -18.33
CA ASP A 489 9.39 6.73 -18.98
C ASP A 489 9.51 6.51 -20.50
N GLY A 490 10.45 5.63 -20.88
CA GLY A 490 10.74 5.27 -22.27
C GLY A 490 11.49 6.33 -23.09
N GLN A 491 11.92 7.43 -22.45
CA GLN A 491 12.66 8.52 -23.10
C GLN A 491 14.12 8.57 -22.64
N LEU A 492 15.05 8.79 -23.56
CA LEU A 492 16.46 9.03 -23.22
C LEU A 492 16.57 10.39 -22.53
N LYS A 493 17.06 10.41 -21.29
CA LYS A 493 17.28 11.64 -20.51
C LYS A 493 18.73 12.07 -20.49
N GLN A 494 19.66 11.11 -20.41
CA GLN A 494 21.08 11.42 -20.28
C GLN A 494 21.96 10.37 -20.95
N THR A 495 23.02 10.83 -21.59
CA THR A 495 24.13 10.02 -22.09
C THR A 495 25.44 10.53 -21.48
N ALA A 496 26.29 9.64 -20.98
CA ALA A 496 27.60 9.98 -20.45
C ALA A 496 28.65 8.93 -20.82
N GLN A 497 29.90 9.39 -20.97
CA GLN A 497 31.04 8.51 -21.23
C GLN A 497 31.76 8.23 -19.91
N LEU A 498 31.86 6.96 -19.53
CA LEU A 498 32.48 6.52 -18.26
C LEU A 498 33.49 5.41 -18.55
N LYS A 499 34.49 5.22 -17.68
CA LYS A 499 35.39 4.07 -17.76
C LYS A 499 34.82 2.93 -16.93
N PHE A 500 34.63 1.77 -17.55
CA PHE A 500 34.04 0.61 -16.86
C PHE A 500 35.12 -0.24 -16.20
N PRO A 501 34.86 -0.79 -15.00
CA PRO A 501 35.70 -1.83 -14.44
C PRO A 501 35.62 -3.10 -15.31
N PRO A 502 36.61 -4.00 -15.19
CA PRO A 502 36.58 -5.26 -15.90
C PRO A 502 35.40 -6.13 -15.41
N LEU A 503 34.64 -6.70 -16.35
CA LEU A 503 33.46 -7.52 -16.08
C LEU A 503 33.77 -9.03 -15.93
N ASN A 504 35.04 -9.41 -16.03
CA ASN A 504 35.50 -10.80 -15.93
C ASN A 504 35.83 -11.24 -14.49
N GLU A 505 35.82 -10.32 -13.53
CA GLU A 505 35.99 -10.60 -12.10
C GLU A 505 34.63 -10.91 -11.43
N PRO A 506 34.61 -11.72 -10.36
CA PRO A 506 33.38 -12.06 -9.66
C PRO A 506 32.82 -10.86 -8.91
N PHE A 507 31.52 -10.62 -9.10
CA PHE A 507 30.76 -9.62 -8.35
C PHE A 507 30.18 -10.27 -7.09
N THR A 508 30.83 -10.05 -5.96
CA THR A 508 30.50 -10.69 -4.68
C THR A 508 29.51 -9.90 -3.83
N SER A 509 29.30 -8.61 -4.14
CA SER A 509 28.38 -7.72 -3.42
C SER A 509 27.35 -7.16 -4.39
N CYS A 510 26.28 -7.91 -4.60
CA CYS A 510 25.20 -7.57 -5.53
C CYS A 510 23.91 -7.30 -4.75
N CYS A 511 23.34 -6.12 -4.91
CA CYS A 511 22.15 -5.68 -4.19
C CYS A 511 21.25 -4.84 -5.10
N ILE A 512 19.94 -4.99 -4.91
CA ILE A 512 18.90 -4.20 -5.58
C ILE A 512 18.05 -3.54 -4.50
N GLY A 513 17.94 -2.22 -4.54
CA GLY A 513 17.17 -1.45 -3.56
C GLY A 513 17.72 -1.43 -2.13
N SER A 514 18.90 -2.02 -1.88
CA SER A 514 19.52 -2.15 -0.55
C SER A 514 20.84 -1.39 -0.47
N ALA A 515 21.18 -0.92 0.74
CA ALA A 515 22.50 -0.38 1.07
C ALA A 515 23.64 -1.40 0.95
N GLY A 516 23.31 -2.71 0.97
CA GLY A 516 24.27 -3.80 1.04
C GLY A 516 24.98 -3.90 2.40
N ASN A 517 25.67 -5.00 2.65
CA ASN A 517 26.46 -5.22 3.88
C ASN A 517 27.82 -4.48 3.84
N ARG A 518 27.86 -3.26 3.31
CA ARG A 518 29.01 -2.37 3.55
C ARG A 518 28.85 -1.82 4.95
N THR A 519 29.45 -2.50 5.92
CA THR A 519 29.69 -2.00 7.26
C THR A 519 30.12 -0.55 7.20
N ILE A 520 29.37 0.29 7.91
CA ILE A 520 29.80 1.51 8.59
C ILE A 520 31.33 1.58 8.61
N THR A 521 31.94 2.42 7.78
CA THR A 521 33.32 2.84 8.02
C THR A 521 33.34 3.44 9.43
N PRO A 522 34.16 2.95 10.36
CA PRO A 522 34.27 3.58 11.66
C PRO A 522 34.71 5.03 11.41
N SER A 523 34.02 5.95 12.08
CA SER A 523 34.44 7.35 12.22
C SER A 523 35.94 7.42 12.53
N PRO A 524 36.67 8.45 12.04
CA PRO A 524 38.08 8.64 12.33
C PRO A 524 38.25 9.01 13.81
N SER A 525 38.17 8.01 14.69
CA SER A 525 38.34 8.14 16.14
C SER A 525 38.83 6.84 16.79
N GLN A 526 39.13 5.81 16.01
CA GLN A 526 39.63 4.52 16.50
C GLN A 526 40.83 4.04 15.67
N ILE A 527 41.87 4.86 15.61
CA ILE A 527 43.23 4.38 15.32
C ILE A 527 43.92 4.23 16.68
N PRO A 528 44.47 3.04 17.01
CA PRO A 528 45.32 2.91 18.20
C PRO A 528 46.55 3.80 18.02
N GLU A 529 46.76 4.72 18.96
CA GLU A 529 47.93 5.60 19.00
C GLU A 529 49.22 4.77 19.02
N ILE A 530 49.98 4.81 17.93
CA ILE A 530 51.39 4.40 17.95
C ILE A 530 52.18 5.58 18.51
N SER A 531 52.70 5.39 19.72
CA SER A 531 53.51 6.34 20.46
C SER A 531 54.82 6.64 19.71
N VAL A 532 55.10 7.92 19.47
CA VAL A 532 56.41 8.41 19.02
C VAL A 532 56.79 9.61 19.90
N PRO A 533 58.03 9.70 20.42
CA PRO A 533 58.33 10.61 21.52
C PRO A 533 58.55 12.06 21.06
N SER A 534 58.22 12.95 21.99
CA SER A 534 58.13 14.43 21.93
C SER A 534 59.48 15.16 21.77
N VAL A 535 59.49 16.25 20.99
CA VAL A 535 60.46 17.36 21.05
C VAL A 535 59.72 18.70 20.80
N PRO A 536 60.05 19.82 21.49
CA PRO A 536 59.09 20.91 21.71
C PRO A 536 59.16 22.09 20.72
N THR A 537 57.99 22.68 20.56
CA THR A 537 57.56 24.06 20.24
C THR A 537 58.57 25.11 19.77
N GLY A 538 58.28 25.75 18.62
CA GLY A 538 58.89 27.00 18.17
C GLY A 538 58.05 27.71 17.09
N GLN A 539 57.57 28.90 17.43
CA GLN A 539 56.77 29.90 16.70
C GLN A 539 57.21 30.21 15.24
N LEU A 540 56.25 30.50 14.35
CA LEU A 540 56.04 31.79 13.63
C LEU A 540 55.28 31.65 12.29
N ALA A 541 54.55 32.71 11.95
CA ALA A 541 53.64 32.90 10.83
C ALA A 541 54.32 32.99 9.44
N GLY A 542 53.55 32.72 8.37
CA GLY A 542 53.83 33.30 7.04
C GLY A 542 53.45 32.45 5.81
N LEU A 543 52.41 32.90 5.09
CA LEU A 543 52.24 32.95 3.62
C LEU A 543 52.51 31.69 2.75
N SER A 544 51.51 31.30 1.94
CA SER A 544 51.70 30.53 0.68
C SER A 544 50.47 30.77 -0.22
N ILE A 545 50.49 31.74 -1.14
CA ILE A 545 50.89 31.64 -2.56
C ILE A 545 50.11 30.57 -3.33
N SER A 546 49.10 31.01 -4.07
CA SER A 546 48.40 30.28 -5.13
C SER A 546 49.28 30.13 -6.39
N PRO A 547 49.24 29.01 -7.13
CA PRO A 547 49.70 28.96 -8.51
C PRO A 547 48.53 29.03 -9.50
N SER A 548 48.75 29.83 -10.53
CA SER A 548 47.87 30.25 -11.61
C SER A 548 47.62 29.16 -12.69
N ARG A 549 46.45 29.26 -13.34
CA ARG A 549 46.05 28.51 -14.56
C ARG A 549 46.84 28.99 -15.79
N PRO A 550 47.16 28.13 -16.76
CA PRO A 550 47.47 28.56 -18.11
C PRO A 550 46.20 28.61 -18.98
N SER A 551 46.02 29.76 -19.64
CA SER A 551 45.02 30.06 -20.66
C SER A 551 45.50 29.61 -22.05
N VAL A 552 44.65 28.91 -22.81
CA VAL A 552 44.86 28.57 -24.23
C VAL A 552 43.72 29.20 -25.05
N LEU A 553 44.11 29.88 -26.14
CA LEU A 553 43.25 30.61 -27.09
C LEU A 553 42.29 29.72 -27.90
N PRO A 554 41.16 30.27 -28.40
CA PRO A 554 40.17 29.51 -29.16
C PRO A 554 40.50 29.48 -30.67
N GLY A 555 40.53 28.28 -31.24
CA GLY A 555 40.60 28.03 -32.68
C GLY A 555 39.30 27.42 -33.20
N LEU A 556 38.78 27.98 -34.30
CA LEU A 556 37.53 27.63 -34.99
C LEU A 556 37.53 26.19 -35.56
N THR A 557 36.54 25.39 -35.20
CA THR A 557 36.02 24.26 -36.01
C THR A 557 34.50 24.14 -35.84
N PRO A 558 33.70 23.92 -36.90
CA PRO A 558 32.25 23.96 -36.83
C PRO A 558 31.61 22.58 -36.57
N GLY A 559 30.56 22.57 -35.75
CA GLY A 559 29.51 21.55 -35.78
C GLY A 559 29.61 20.44 -34.72
N ARG A 560 29.03 20.65 -33.54
CA ARG A 560 28.62 19.56 -32.63
C ARG A 560 27.32 19.95 -31.90
N PRO A 561 26.25 19.14 -31.92
CA PRO A 561 25.07 19.41 -31.12
C PRO A 561 25.17 18.81 -29.71
N ALA A 562 24.45 19.44 -28.79
CA ALA A 562 23.87 18.95 -27.52
C ALA A 562 24.75 18.83 -26.25
N THR A 563 24.34 19.62 -25.24
CA THR A 563 24.41 19.46 -23.77
C THR A 563 25.54 18.57 -23.23
N SER A 564 26.58 19.19 -22.65
CA SER A 564 27.58 18.50 -21.82
C SER A 564 26.90 17.91 -20.58
N ALA A 565 26.92 16.58 -20.46
CA ALA A 565 26.53 15.86 -19.24
C ALA A 565 27.35 16.37 -18.04
N ASP A 566 26.70 16.62 -16.90
CA ASP A 566 27.40 16.94 -15.65
C ASP A 566 28.00 15.64 -15.07
N VAL A 567 29.25 15.36 -15.46
CA VAL A 567 30.00 14.18 -15.02
C VAL A 567 30.95 14.61 -13.90
N ARG A 568 30.73 14.07 -12.70
CA ARG A 568 31.52 14.39 -11.51
C ARG A 568 32.45 13.24 -11.16
N THR A 569 33.73 13.54 -10.98
CA THR A 569 34.77 12.56 -10.60
C THR A 569 35.30 12.88 -9.21
N ILE A 570 35.29 11.88 -8.33
CA ILE A 570 35.88 11.96 -6.98
C ILE A 570 36.85 10.80 -6.75
N PRO A 571 37.81 10.93 -5.81
CA PRO A 571 38.66 9.81 -5.43
C PRO A 571 37.85 8.61 -4.91
N ALA A 572 38.25 7.39 -5.26
CA ALA A 572 37.63 6.18 -4.71
C ALA A 572 37.73 6.18 -3.17
N GLY A 573 36.63 5.83 -2.49
CA GLY A 573 36.55 5.81 -1.03
C GLY A 573 36.03 7.10 -0.39
N THR A 574 35.94 8.23 -1.10
CA THR A 574 35.37 9.48 -0.55
C THR A 574 33.87 9.65 -0.85
N GLN A 575 33.25 8.63 -1.45
CA GLN A 575 31.85 8.65 -1.90
C GLN A 575 30.83 8.95 -0.80
N ASP A 576 31.04 8.49 0.43
CA ASP A 576 30.09 8.68 1.54
C ASP A 576 30.11 10.11 2.08
N GLY A 577 31.26 10.79 2.00
CA GLY A 577 31.36 12.21 2.35
C GLY A 577 30.66 13.11 1.32
N GLU A 578 30.71 12.73 0.04
CA GLU A 578 30.15 13.53 -1.05
C GLU A 578 28.65 13.27 -1.26
N TRP A 579 28.25 11.99 -1.31
CA TRP A 579 26.90 11.57 -1.66
C TRP A 579 26.09 11.09 -0.47
N GLY A 580 26.68 11.04 0.73
CA GLY A 580 26.06 10.50 1.92
C GLY A 580 26.18 8.97 2.03
N SER A 581 25.88 8.45 3.22
CA SER A 581 25.91 7.00 3.49
C SER A 581 24.84 6.24 2.68
N PRO A 582 25.14 5.03 2.17
CA PRO A 582 24.17 4.24 1.44
C PRO A 582 23.01 3.81 2.35
N SER A 583 21.80 3.84 1.81
CA SER A 583 20.57 3.45 2.47
C SER A 583 19.66 2.70 1.51
N SER A 584 18.67 1.98 2.05
CA SER A 584 17.64 1.33 1.23
C SER A 584 16.88 2.33 0.36
N LEU A 585 16.19 1.84 -0.68
CA LEU A 585 15.52 2.67 -1.68
C LEU A 585 14.52 3.69 -1.11
N ARG A 586 13.91 3.40 0.06
CA ARG A 586 12.83 4.21 0.66
C ARG A 586 11.68 4.43 -0.32
N GLY A 587 11.19 3.35 -0.88
CA GLY A 587 10.15 3.39 -1.89
C GLY A 587 9.66 2.01 -2.30
N GLN A 588 8.94 1.98 -3.40
CA GLN A 588 8.34 0.80 -3.99
C GLN A 588 9.07 0.47 -5.29
N LEU A 589 9.31 -0.81 -5.53
CA LEU A 589 10.02 -1.31 -6.72
C LEU A 589 9.16 -2.38 -7.41
N GLY A 590 8.91 -2.23 -8.71
CA GLY A 590 8.17 -3.20 -9.51
C GLY A 590 9.01 -4.43 -9.87
N THR A 591 8.62 -5.12 -10.94
CA THR A 591 9.43 -6.19 -11.52
C THR A 591 10.78 -5.66 -11.98
N VAL A 592 11.85 -6.36 -11.61
CA VAL A 592 13.23 -5.98 -11.93
C VAL A 592 13.77 -6.93 -13.00
N PHE A 593 14.34 -6.34 -14.06
CA PHE A 593 15.06 -7.06 -15.09
C PHE A 593 16.51 -6.57 -15.14
N VAL A 594 17.45 -7.51 -15.13
CA VAL A 594 18.85 -7.25 -15.46
C VAL A 594 19.20 -8.08 -16.68
N PHE A 595 19.63 -7.44 -17.75
CA PHE A 595 20.07 -8.08 -18.99
C PHE A 595 21.58 -8.06 -19.06
N HIS A 596 22.20 -9.15 -19.49
CA HIS A 596 23.64 -9.18 -19.79
C HIS A 596 24.00 -8.55 -21.14
N ASP A 597 23.03 -7.98 -21.83
CA ASP A 597 23.18 -7.27 -23.10
C ASP A 597 22.65 -5.83 -23.02
N THR A 598 22.98 -5.01 -24.03
CA THR A 598 22.53 -3.62 -24.11
C THR A 598 21.19 -3.52 -24.83
N LEU A 599 20.19 -2.99 -24.13
CA LEU A 599 18.86 -2.79 -24.70
C LEU A 599 18.86 -1.59 -25.65
N GLN A 600 18.18 -1.76 -26.79
CA GLN A 600 17.93 -0.70 -27.74
C GLN A 600 16.71 0.13 -27.34
N LEU A 601 16.59 1.34 -27.89
CA LEU A 601 15.46 2.24 -27.61
C LEU A 601 14.10 1.61 -27.94
N VAL A 602 14.03 0.76 -28.97
CA VAL A 602 12.80 0.03 -29.34
C VAL A 602 12.35 -0.88 -28.20
N HIS A 603 13.27 -1.69 -27.66
CA HIS A 603 13.02 -2.57 -26.53
C HIS A 603 12.53 -1.78 -25.30
N LEU A 604 13.18 -0.66 -24.99
CA LEU A 604 12.84 0.19 -23.85
C LEU A 604 11.46 0.84 -24.00
N LYS A 605 11.12 1.31 -25.22
CA LYS A 605 9.79 1.84 -25.50
C LYS A 605 8.72 0.76 -25.42
N ALA A 606 9.02 -0.48 -25.81
CA ALA A 606 8.09 -1.60 -25.69
C ALA A 606 7.85 -1.98 -24.22
N LEU A 607 8.92 -2.12 -23.43
CA LEU A 607 8.81 -2.38 -21.99
C LEU A 607 8.04 -1.28 -21.24
N HIS A 608 8.26 0.00 -21.59
CA HIS A 608 7.47 1.10 -21.03
C HIS A 608 5.99 1.03 -21.46
N ARG A 609 5.71 0.77 -22.74
CA ARG A 609 4.33 0.63 -23.26
C ARG A 609 3.55 -0.50 -22.61
N ALA A 610 4.24 -1.60 -22.27
CA ALA A 610 3.68 -2.75 -21.56
C ALA A 610 3.18 -2.38 -20.15
N GLY A 611 3.79 -1.38 -19.51
CA GLY A 611 3.37 -0.85 -18.21
C GLY A 611 3.88 -1.66 -17.00
N PRO A 612 3.64 -1.17 -15.77
CA PRO A 612 4.19 -1.75 -14.54
C PRO A 612 3.59 -3.10 -14.14
N ASN A 613 2.42 -3.46 -14.69
CA ASN A 613 1.67 -4.67 -14.35
C ASN A 613 1.87 -5.82 -15.34
N ASN A 614 2.65 -5.62 -16.40
CA ASN A 614 3.05 -6.69 -17.29
C ASN A 614 4.37 -7.31 -16.79
N HIS A 615 4.26 -8.34 -15.96
CA HIS A 615 5.42 -9.02 -15.37
C HIS A 615 6.13 -9.97 -16.33
N PHE A 616 5.48 -10.36 -17.43
CA PHE A 616 6.04 -11.24 -18.45
C PHE A 616 5.84 -10.63 -19.84
N PRO A 617 6.43 -9.45 -20.10
CA PRO A 617 6.18 -8.70 -21.34
C PRO A 617 6.61 -9.48 -22.59
N PHE A 618 7.46 -10.50 -22.43
CA PHE A 618 7.96 -11.35 -23.50
C PHE A 618 7.00 -12.47 -23.95
N ARG A 619 5.86 -12.70 -23.26
CA ARG A 619 4.87 -13.72 -23.65
C ARG A 619 3.83 -13.23 -24.65
N ALA A 620 3.65 -11.90 -24.76
CA ALA A 620 2.72 -11.29 -25.71
C ALA A 620 3.27 -11.40 -27.15
N PRO A 621 2.41 -11.31 -28.18
CA PRO A 621 2.84 -11.33 -29.60
C PRO A 621 3.56 -10.03 -30.02
N GLU A 622 4.28 -9.38 -29.12
CA GLU A 622 5.11 -8.21 -29.42
C GLU A 622 6.43 -8.69 -30.02
N VAL A 623 6.53 -8.63 -31.35
CA VAL A 623 7.72 -9.01 -32.13
C VAL A 623 8.99 -8.30 -31.63
N GLU A 624 8.86 -7.10 -31.07
CA GLU A 624 9.95 -6.27 -30.55
C GLU A 624 10.67 -6.84 -29.31
N LEU A 625 10.08 -7.79 -28.57
CA LEU A 625 10.62 -8.28 -27.29
C LEU A 625 11.04 -9.76 -27.31
N LEU A 626 10.91 -10.45 -28.45
CA LEU A 626 11.09 -11.90 -28.56
C LEU A 626 12.53 -12.39 -28.33
N ASP A 627 13.54 -11.55 -28.57
CA ASP A 627 14.96 -11.91 -28.42
C ASP A 627 15.50 -11.71 -26.99
N LEU A 628 14.79 -10.92 -26.17
CA LEU A 628 15.23 -10.52 -24.85
C LEU A 628 15.27 -11.63 -23.79
N PRO A 629 14.41 -12.67 -23.82
CA PRO A 629 14.47 -13.72 -22.82
C PRO A 629 15.83 -14.40 -22.70
N SER A 630 16.48 -14.71 -23.82
CA SER A 630 17.84 -15.28 -23.84
C SER A 630 18.93 -14.35 -23.31
N LYS A 631 18.63 -13.05 -23.17
CA LYS A 631 19.56 -12.01 -22.72
C LYS A 631 19.37 -11.65 -21.24
N MET A 632 18.40 -12.25 -20.55
CA MET A 632 18.14 -12.00 -19.13
C MET A 632 19.21 -12.65 -18.26
N LEU A 633 19.78 -11.86 -17.35
CA LEU A 633 20.64 -12.31 -16.28
C LEU A 633 19.85 -12.51 -14.98
N LEU A 634 18.94 -11.58 -14.66
CA LEU A 634 18.05 -11.64 -13.50
C LEU A 634 16.65 -11.24 -13.91
N HIS A 635 15.65 -11.97 -13.42
CA HIS A 635 14.25 -11.56 -13.50
C HIS A 635 13.56 -11.82 -12.16
N TYR A 636 13.29 -10.74 -11.42
CA TYR A 636 12.64 -10.80 -10.13
C TYR A 636 11.28 -10.14 -10.16
N THR A 637 10.27 -10.87 -9.69
CA THR A 637 8.91 -10.39 -9.54
C THR A 637 8.40 -10.65 -8.12
N PRO A 638 7.59 -9.75 -7.54
CA PRO A 638 7.05 -9.91 -6.19
C PRO A 638 6.27 -11.22 -6.00
N LYS A 639 5.60 -11.73 -7.04
CA LYS A 639 4.87 -13.02 -7.01
C LYS A 639 5.76 -14.25 -6.90
N ALA A 640 7.03 -14.15 -7.29
CA ALA A 640 7.99 -15.24 -7.22
C ALA A 640 8.80 -15.20 -5.91
N CYS A 641 8.21 -14.62 -4.85
CA CYS A 641 8.83 -14.57 -3.54
C CYS A 641 8.12 -15.49 -2.56
N HIS A 642 8.91 -16.27 -1.81
CA HIS A 642 8.41 -17.14 -0.76
C HIS A 642 9.43 -17.19 0.39
N ASN A 643 8.97 -17.03 1.64
CA ASN A 643 9.83 -17.08 2.84
C ASN A 643 11.10 -16.22 2.73
N LEU A 644 10.96 -14.97 2.29
CA LEU A 644 12.07 -14.03 2.07
C LEU A 644 13.06 -14.41 0.95
N MET A 645 12.81 -15.50 0.23
CA MET A 645 13.54 -15.83 -1.00
C MET A 645 12.80 -15.24 -2.21
N CYS A 646 13.54 -14.69 -3.16
CA CYS A 646 13.05 -14.16 -4.42
C CYS A 646 13.62 -15.01 -5.56
N LEU A 647 12.79 -15.86 -6.15
CA LEU A 647 13.23 -16.82 -7.16
C LEU A 647 13.61 -16.10 -8.46
N ASP A 648 14.73 -16.51 -9.07
CA ASP A 648 15.15 -16.01 -10.36
C ASP A 648 14.33 -16.65 -11.48
N LEU A 649 13.56 -15.82 -12.18
CA LEU A 649 12.74 -16.24 -13.32
C LEU A 649 13.45 -16.06 -14.67
N ALA A 650 14.74 -15.71 -14.69
CA ALA A 650 15.54 -15.73 -15.91
C ALA A 650 15.70 -17.18 -16.39
N PRO A 651 15.94 -17.43 -17.70
CA PRO A 651 16.07 -18.79 -18.21
C PRO A 651 17.16 -19.64 -17.53
N SER A 652 18.17 -19.00 -16.96
CA SER A 652 19.26 -19.65 -16.23
C SER A 652 18.85 -20.11 -14.83
N GLN A 653 17.95 -19.38 -14.14
CA GLN A 653 17.50 -19.64 -12.77
C GLN A 653 18.66 -19.88 -11.77
N LEU A 654 19.73 -19.09 -11.88
CA LEU A 654 20.96 -19.32 -11.13
C LEU A 654 21.07 -18.46 -9.88
N PHE A 655 20.31 -17.37 -9.81
CA PHE A 655 20.56 -16.29 -8.87
C PHE A 655 19.34 -16.02 -8.00
N ASP A 656 18.88 -16.99 -7.22
CA ASP A 656 17.80 -16.75 -6.27
C ASP A 656 18.21 -15.70 -5.22
N GLY A 657 17.48 -14.59 -5.18
CA GLY A 657 17.74 -13.46 -4.30
C GLY A 657 17.17 -13.66 -2.89
N ARG A 658 17.67 -12.87 -1.93
CA ARG A 658 17.14 -12.78 -0.57
C ARG A 658 16.51 -11.40 -0.33
N LEU A 659 15.21 -11.38 -0.10
CA LEU A 659 14.41 -10.19 0.19
C LEU A 659 14.41 -9.90 1.69
N THR A 660 14.81 -8.69 2.08
CA THR A 660 14.61 -8.15 3.44
C THR A 660 13.46 -7.15 3.52
N GLY A 661 12.82 -6.84 2.38
CA GLY A 661 11.59 -6.04 2.29
C GLY A 661 10.32 -6.88 2.38
N LYS A 662 9.18 -6.26 2.04
CA LYS A 662 7.88 -6.95 1.93
C LYS A 662 7.44 -7.01 0.47
N THR A 663 6.69 -8.03 0.10
CA THR A 663 6.02 -8.08 -1.20
C THR A 663 4.56 -7.67 -1.05
N VAL A 664 4.09 -6.81 -1.94
CA VAL A 664 2.68 -6.45 -2.05
C VAL A 664 2.13 -7.02 -3.35
N VAL A 665 0.98 -7.69 -3.26
CA VAL A 665 0.25 -8.25 -4.40
C VAL A 665 -1.20 -7.79 -4.30
N ASN A 666 -1.51 -6.74 -5.06
CA ASN A 666 -2.88 -6.24 -5.24
C ASN A 666 -3.50 -6.85 -6.50
N TRP A 667 -4.83 -6.77 -6.57
CA TRP A 667 -5.65 -7.42 -7.58
C TRP A 667 -6.53 -6.40 -8.29
N ASP A 668 -6.55 -6.44 -9.62
CA ASP A 668 -7.48 -5.64 -10.42
C ASP A 668 -8.84 -6.33 -10.51
N VAL A 669 -9.92 -5.58 -10.32
CA VAL A 669 -11.28 -6.10 -10.42
C VAL A 669 -11.56 -6.73 -11.78
N LYS A 670 -10.91 -6.23 -12.86
CA LYS A 670 -11.04 -6.76 -14.23
C LYS A 670 -10.45 -8.15 -14.38
N ASP A 671 -9.41 -8.49 -13.61
CA ASP A 671 -8.82 -9.82 -13.60
C ASP A 671 -9.64 -10.77 -12.72
N VAL A 672 -10.00 -10.29 -11.53
CA VAL A 672 -10.69 -11.07 -10.48
C VAL A 672 -12.06 -11.57 -10.94
N ILE A 673 -12.77 -10.79 -11.76
CA ILE A 673 -14.07 -11.19 -12.31
C ILE A 673 -13.99 -12.49 -13.12
N ASN A 674 -12.84 -12.80 -13.73
CA ASN A 674 -12.65 -14.04 -14.50
C ASN A 674 -12.55 -15.28 -13.61
N CYS A 675 -12.24 -15.13 -12.32
CA CYS A 675 -12.21 -16.25 -11.37
C CYS A 675 -13.62 -16.69 -10.96
N ILE A 676 -14.59 -15.79 -11.01
CA ILE A 676 -15.97 -16.03 -10.55
C ILE A 676 -16.98 -16.27 -11.70
N GLY A 677 -16.51 -16.44 -12.94
CA GLY A 677 -17.36 -16.71 -14.11
C GLY A 677 -17.32 -15.64 -15.22
N GLY A 678 -16.44 -14.65 -15.11
CA GLY A 678 -16.22 -13.62 -16.13
C GLY A 678 -17.25 -12.50 -16.13
N VAL A 679 -17.15 -11.60 -17.12
CA VAL A 679 -18.01 -10.40 -17.23
C VAL A 679 -19.51 -10.74 -17.27
N GLN A 680 -19.86 -11.94 -17.72
CA GLN A 680 -21.25 -12.40 -17.81
C GLN A 680 -21.96 -12.49 -16.44
N VAL A 681 -21.21 -12.62 -15.34
CA VAL A 681 -21.75 -12.63 -13.96
C VAL A 681 -22.46 -11.32 -13.60
N LEU A 682 -22.14 -10.23 -14.31
CA LEU A 682 -22.77 -8.92 -14.12
C LEU A 682 -24.16 -8.82 -14.74
N LEU A 683 -24.49 -9.66 -15.73
CA LEU A 683 -25.73 -9.55 -16.49
C LEU A 683 -27.01 -9.68 -15.65
N PRO A 684 -27.11 -10.62 -14.68
CA PRO A 684 -28.28 -10.71 -13.81
C PRO A 684 -28.52 -9.44 -12.97
N LEU A 685 -27.51 -8.60 -12.75
CA LEU A 685 -27.67 -7.33 -12.03
C LEU A 685 -28.51 -6.32 -12.83
N LEU A 686 -28.56 -6.47 -14.16
CA LEU A 686 -29.32 -5.58 -15.02
C LEU A 686 -30.84 -5.74 -14.82
N GLU A 687 -31.31 -6.95 -14.53
CA GLU A 687 -32.71 -7.21 -14.21
C GLU A 687 -33.13 -6.57 -12.87
N GLN A 688 -32.22 -6.56 -11.88
CA GLN A 688 -32.47 -5.95 -10.57
C GLN A 688 -32.55 -4.43 -10.65
N LEU A 689 -31.64 -3.80 -11.42
CA LEU A 689 -31.63 -2.35 -11.63
C LEU A 689 -32.86 -1.83 -12.40
N ARG A 690 -33.57 -2.70 -13.15
CA ARG A 690 -34.84 -2.36 -13.81
C ARG A 690 -35.97 -2.10 -12.82
N SER A 691 -35.98 -2.80 -11.68
CA SER A 691 -37.02 -2.65 -10.66
C SER A 691 -36.92 -1.33 -9.88
N ILE A 692 -35.76 -0.66 -9.94
CA ILE A 692 -35.49 0.63 -9.29
C ILE A 692 -35.76 1.73 -10.33
N GLY A 693 -36.90 2.41 -10.20
CA GLY A 693 -37.25 3.54 -11.05
C GLY A 693 -36.16 4.63 -11.09
N PRO A 694 -36.12 5.49 -12.13
CA PRO A 694 -35.15 6.59 -12.20
C PRO A 694 -35.32 7.53 -11.00
N GLU A 695 -34.23 7.90 -10.32
CA GLU A 695 -34.26 8.93 -9.27
C GLU A 695 -34.76 10.26 -9.87
N SER A 696 -35.96 10.67 -9.45
CA SER A 696 -36.55 11.96 -9.80
C SER A 696 -35.94 13.08 -8.94
N SER A 697 -34.72 13.51 -9.25
CA SER A 697 -34.23 14.81 -8.76
C SER A 697 -33.06 15.33 -9.60
N LEU A 698 -33.38 15.85 -10.79
CA LEU A 698 -32.54 16.84 -11.48
C LEU A 698 -32.76 18.20 -10.80
N LYS A 699 -32.10 18.46 -9.66
CA LYS A 699 -31.76 19.84 -9.29
C LYS A 699 -30.35 20.12 -9.81
N GLN A 700 -30.26 21.13 -10.67
CA GLN A 700 -29.02 21.63 -11.26
C GLN A 700 -28.17 22.25 -10.16
N ASP A 701 -26.99 21.68 -9.91
CA ASP A 701 -25.90 22.40 -9.24
C ASP A 701 -24.79 22.64 -10.27
N TYR A 702 -24.43 23.91 -10.41
CA TYR A 702 -23.42 24.42 -11.30
C TYR A 702 -22.00 24.23 -10.74
N ALA A 703 -21.07 24.01 -11.67
CA ALA A 703 -19.63 24.31 -11.62
C ALA A 703 -18.70 23.42 -10.76
N THR A 704 -17.88 22.61 -11.45
CA THR A 704 -16.41 22.72 -11.36
C THR A 704 -15.80 22.23 -12.68
N GLU A 705 -14.86 22.99 -13.24
CA GLU A 705 -14.23 22.75 -14.53
C GLU A 705 -13.51 21.39 -14.59
N GLY A 706 -13.94 20.54 -15.50
CA GLY A 706 -13.28 19.32 -15.93
C GLY A 706 -13.65 19.03 -17.38
N SER A 707 -12.79 18.30 -18.10
CA SER A 707 -12.97 17.95 -19.52
C SER A 707 -14.43 17.56 -19.85
N PRO A 708 -15.01 18.05 -20.99
CA PRO A 708 -16.43 17.88 -21.33
C PRO A 708 -16.90 16.42 -21.39
N ILE A 709 -15.99 15.46 -21.51
CA ILE A 709 -16.29 14.01 -21.49
C ILE A 709 -16.59 13.55 -20.06
N ARG A 710 -15.84 14.03 -19.06
CA ARG A 710 -15.98 13.62 -17.66
C ARG A 710 -17.26 14.18 -17.04
N SER A 711 -17.66 15.38 -17.42
CA SER A 711 -18.93 15.98 -17.01
C SER A 711 -20.15 15.27 -17.62
N PHE A 712 -20.00 14.67 -18.81
CA PHE A 712 -21.06 13.87 -19.43
C PHE A 712 -21.17 12.46 -18.83
N GLU A 713 -20.05 11.78 -18.56
CA GLU A 713 -20.05 10.49 -17.87
C GLU A 713 -20.63 10.58 -16.44
N LEU A 714 -20.34 11.66 -15.71
CA LEU A 714 -20.95 11.92 -14.39
C LEU A 714 -22.47 12.14 -14.46
N ARG A 715 -23.00 12.67 -15.58
CA ARG A 715 -24.45 12.80 -15.81
C ARG A 715 -25.09 11.45 -16.15
N LEU A 716 -24.37 10.59 -16.88
CA LEU A 716 -24.81 9.24 -17.21
C LEU A 716 -24.85 8.33 -15.97
N GLU A 717 -23.90 8.47 -15.05
CA GLU A 717 -23.86 7.74 -13.78
C GLU A 717 -25.12 7.90 -12.92
N LYS A 718 -25.85 9.01 -13.08
CA LYS A 718 -27.13 9.25 -12.37
C LYS A 718 -28.27 8.36 -12.86
N ASN A 719 -28.15 7.76 -14.05
CA ASN A 719 -29.12 6.81 -14.58
C ASN A 719 -28.61 5.38 -14.33
N HIS A 720 -29.40 4.55 -13.63
CA HIS A 720 -29.01 3.19 -13.24
C HIS A 720 -28.58 2.31 -14.41
N VAL A 721 -29.32 2.35 -15.52
CA VAL A 721 -29.03 1.56 -16.73
C VAL A 721 -27.76 2.07 -17.42
N ALA A 722 -27.61 3.39 -17.56
CA ALA A 722 -26.40 3.97 -18.14
C ALA A 722 -25.15 3.72 -17.27
N CYS A 723 -25.28 3.78 -15.94
CA CYS A 723 -24.23 3.43 -14.99
C CYS A 723 -23.78 1.97 -15.16
N PHE A 724 -24.73 1.04 -15.30
CA PHE A 724 -24.44 -0.37 -15.58
C PHE A 724 -23.70 -0.54 -16.92
N ILE A 725 -24.14 0.12 -17.98
CA ILE A 725 -23.47 0.04 -19.30
C ILE A 725 -22.06 0.61 -19.23
N LEU A 726 -21.87 1.73 -18.53
CA LEU A 726 -20.55 2.28 -18.26
C LEU A 726 -19.69 1.31 -17.45
N MET A 727 -20.28 0.57 -16.50
CA MET A 727 -19.57 -0.43 -15.71
C MET A 727 -19.03 -1.53 -16.63
N ILE A 728 -19.89 -2.13 -17.47
CA ILE A 728 -19.48 -3.13 -18.46
C ILE A 728 -18.39 -2.59 -19.38
N LYS A 729 -18.58 -1.38 -19.95
CA LYS A 729 -17.58 -0.70 -20.79
C LYS A 729 -16.21 -0.65 -20.10
N ASN A 730 -16.17 -0.31 -18.81
CA ASN A 730 -14.90 -0.20 -18.07
C ASN A 730 -14.29 -1.58 -17.78
N PHE A 731 -15.09 -2.60 -17.47
CA PHE A 731 -14.61 -3.98 -17.29
C PHE A 731 -13.94 -4.55 -18.55
N ILE A 732 -14.43 -4.21 -19.74
CA ILE A 732 -13.85 -4.66 -21.02
C ILE A 732 -12.76 -3.73 -21.57
N LYS A 733 -12.64 -2.50 -21.07
CA LYS A 733 -11.69 -1.51 -21.59
C LYS A 733 -10.26 -1.99 -21.33
N GLY A 734 -9.54 -2.26 -22.43
CA GLY A 734 -8.14 -2.68 -22.41
C GLY A 734 -7.91 -4.11 -21.90
N HIS A 735 -8.95 -4.94 -21.78
CA HIS A 735 -8.85 -6.27 -21.19
C HIS A 735 -9.41 -7.34 -22.14
N LEU A 736 -8.51 -8.02 -22.87
CA LEU A 736 -8.87 -8.93 -23.98
C LEU A 736 -9.78 -10.10 -23.55
N ILE A 737 -9.49 -10.76 -22.43
CA ILE A 737 -10.30 -11.90 -21.96
C ILE A 737 -11.76 -11.48 -21.70
N ASN A 738 -11.95 -10.35 -21.01
CA ASN A 738 -13.26 -9.72 -20.78
C ASN A 738 -13.99 -9.33 -22.08
N GLN A 739 -13.26 -8.89 -23.10
CA GLN A 739 -13.83 -8.61 -24.43
C GLN A 739 -14.29 -9.89 -25.11
N ASP A 740 -13.45 -10.92 -25.15
CA ASP A 740 -13.74 -12.20 -25.78
C ASP A 740 -14.91 -12.92 -25.09
N THR A 741 -14.92 -12.96 -23.75
CA THR A 741 -16.00 -13.58 -22.97
C THR A 741 -17.34 -12.88 -23.17
N LEU A 742 -17.35 -11.54 -23.28
CA LEU A 742 -18.57 -10.79 -23.55
C LEU A 742 -19.06 -10.98 -24.99
N ALA A 743 -18.15 -11.02 -25.96
CA ALA A 743 -18.44 -11.16 -27.39
C ALA A 743 -18.90 -12.58 -27.78
N GLN A 744 -18.31 -13.62 -27.19
CA GLN A 744 -18.66 -15.02 -27.48
C GLN A 744 -19.93 -15.48 -26.76
N GLY A 745 -20.32 -14.82 -25.67
CA GLY A 745 -21.57 -15.14 -24.95
C GLY A 745 -22.78 -14.37 -25.46
N GLN A 746 -23.93 -14.57 -24.80
CA GLN A 746 -25.19 -13.87 -25.11
C GLN A 746 -25.25 -12.43 -24.52
N GLY A 747 -24.15 -11.94 -23.95
CA GLY A 747 -24.13 -10.68 -23.20
C GLY A 747 -24.49 -9.45 -24.03
N LEU A 748 -23.96 -9.34 -25.25
CA LEU A 748 -24.33 -8.24 -26.15
C LEU A 748 -25.80 -8.30 -26.58
N ALA A 749 -26.33 -9.50 -26.83
CA ALA A 749 -27.73 -9.70 -27.21
C ALA A 749 -28.69 -9.35 -26.06
N MET A 750 -28.38 -9.76 -24.81
CA MET A 750 -29.16 -9.38 -23.63
C MET A 750 -29.13 -7.88 -23.37
N ILE A 751 -27.96 -7.23 -23.46
CA ILE A 751 -27.86 -5.77 -23.31
C ILE A 751 -28.69 -5.07 -24.40
N GLY A 752 -28.64 -5.57 -25.65
CA GLY A 752 -29.44 -5.07 -26.77
C GLY A 752 -30.95 -5.19 -26.52
N ALA A 753 -31.43 -6.36 -26.07
CA ALA A 753 -32.83 -6.59 -25.73
C ALA A 753 -33.31 -5.69 -24.58
N LEU A 754 -32.46 -5.44 -23.58
CA LEU A 754 -32.80 -4.61 -22.43
C LEU A 754 -32.82 -3.12 -22.79
N LEU A 755 -31.92 -2.66 -23.65
CA LEU A 755 -31.94 -1.29 -24.19
C LEU A 755 -33.19 -0.98 -25.01
N GLN A 756 -33.81 -1.99 -25.64
CA GLN A 756 -35.08 -1.85 -26.35
C GLN A 756 -36.28 -1.71 -25.39
N GLN A 757 -36.15 -2.12 -24.13
CA GLN A 757 -37.22 -2.13 -23.14
C GLN A 757 -37.20 -0.93 -22.18
N VAL A 758 -36.15 -0.11 -22.17
CA VAL A 758 -36.04 1.08 -21.33
C VAL A 758 -36.63 2.27 -22.09
N ASN A 759 -37.58 2.99 -21.48
CA ASN A 759 -38.20 4.17 -22.08
C ASN A 759 -37.25 5.38 -21.93
N ILE A 760 -36.41 5.56 -22.95
CA ILE A 760 -35.23 6.43 -22.92
C ILE A 760 -35.62 7.87 -23.26
N PHE A 761 -36.21 8.59 -22.31
CA PHE A 761 -36.50 10.02 -22.49
C PHE A 761 -35.32 10.95 -22.14
N HIS A 762 -34.22 10.46 -21.55
CA HIS A 762 -33.13 11.32 -21.05
C HIS A 762 -31.71 11.03 -21.58
N VAL A 763 -31.43 9.90 -22.23
CA VAL A 763 -30.08 9.59 -22.79
C VAL A 763 -30.20 8.74 -24.05
N PRO A 764 -30.00 9.25 -25.29
CA PRO A 764 -30.28 8.48 -26.51
C PRO A 764 -29.64 7.08 -26.50
N THR A 765 -30.41 6.03 -26.74
CA THR A 765 -29.98 4.62 -26.80
C THR A 765 -28.72 4.44 -27.66
N CYS A 766 -28.67 5.17 -28.77
CA CYS A 766 -27.54 5.20 -29.70
C CYS A 766 -26.25 5.71 -29.06
N THR A 767 -26.34 6.64 -28.09
CA THR A 767 -25.18 7.16 -27.36
C THR A 767 -24.63 6.10 -26.41
N CYS A 768 -25.49 5.43 -25.64
CA CYS A 768 -25.09 4.34 -24.75
C CYS A 768 -24.45 3.16 -25.51
N LEU A 769 -25.03 2.78 -26.66
CA LEU A 769 -24.47 1.74 -27.53
C LEU A 769 -23.10 2.15 -28.09
N LYS A 770 -22.94 3.37 -28.60
CA LYS A 770 -21.63 3.88 -29.05
C LYS A 770 -20.56 3.78 -27.96
N PHE A 771 -20.91 4.08 -26.71
CA PHE A 771 -19.99 3.97 -25.57
C PHE A 771 -19.63 2.53 -25.21
N LEU A 772 -20.61 1.61 -25.24
CA LEU A 772 -20.36 0.19 -24.98
C LEU A 772 -19.50 -0.45 -26.08
N LEU A 773 -19.70 -0.01 -27.32
CA LEU A 773 -19.06 -0.58 -28.49
C LEU A 773 -17.67 0.02 -28.76
N SER A 774 -17.36 1.20 -28.21
CA SER A 774 -16.06 1.86 -28.41
C SER A 774 -14.84 0.99 -28.07
N PRO A 775 -14.83 0.16 -27.00
CA PRO A 775 -13.70 -0.72 -26.68
C PRO A 775 -13.50 -1.85 -27.70
N PHE A 776 -14.55 -2.24 -28.44
CA PHE A 776 -14.52 -3.30 -29.45
C PHE A 776 -14.08 -2.81 -30.83
N LEU A 777 -13.99 -1.49 -31.07
CA LEU A 777 -13.66 -0.91 -32.38
C LEU A 777 -12.24 -1.26 -32.90
N HIS A 778 -11.36 -1.79 -32.04
CA HIS A 778 -10.07 -2.35 -32.47
C HIS A 778 -10.17 -3.79 -32.99
N PHE A 779 -11.27 -4.50 -32.71
CA PHE A 779 -11.59 -5.79 -33.32
C PHE A 779 -12.41 -5.56 -34.59
N LYS A 780 -12.02 -6.23 -35.67
CA LYS A 780 -12.76 -6.32 -36.96
C LYS A 780 -14.11 -7.04 -36.83
N PHE A 781 -14.87 -6.83 -35.74
CA PHE A 781 -16.16 -7.49 -35.49
C PHE A 781 -17.37 -6.65 -35.92
N PHE A 782 -17.15 -5.40 -36.37
CA PHE A 782 -18.21 -4.46 -36.75
C PHE A 782 -18.69 -4.58 -38.20
N ILE A 783 -18.97 -5.80 -38.67
CA ILE A 783 -19.61 -6.01 -39.97
C ILE A 783 -20.99 -6.67 -39.87
N ASN A 784 -21.38 -7.26 -38.72
CA ASN A 784 -22.65 -8.01 -38.60
C ASN A 784 -23.57 -7.59 -37.44
N LEU A 785 -23.40 -6.40 -36.88
CA LEU A 785 -24.31 -5.74 -35.94
C LEU A 785 -24.77 -4.42 -36.57
#